data_AF-A0A7X8ZJ73-F1
#
_entry.id   AF-A0A7X8ZJ73-F1
#
_cell.length_a   1.000
_cell.length_b   1.000
_cell.length_c   1.000
_cell.angle_alpha   90.00
_cell.angle_beta   90.00
_cell.angle_gamma   90.00
#
_symmetry.space_group_name_H-M   'P 1'
#
loop_
_entity.id
_entity.type
_entity.pdbx_description
1 polymer ?
#
loop_
_entity_poly.entity_id
_entity_poly.type
_entity_poly.pdbx_seq_one_letter_code
_entity_poly.pdbx_strand_id
1 'polypeptide(L)'
;MKAGFIAFLYLTAAMLLATNLPLDNFQVVTPPGHGSHERRADGVWALHFTPPDKSAWKVLELPEEVRLEGWKYLNFSARSADQAHHLLYFYLRRQLAADNQASFYSLIEVTPDWRDFSLELGNSSRNGGFRFTKGSKNADRNLSHGGQLLSLQPVANEEARLEFKQFSLSKARLDLPAEGQQLAEKVARHPRRQPYAFAKIIQAEAVPLSGFSIFLPEGAGAVQRFAAAELSRYLTQVIGQEVQVQNAPAGDEIIHLEIQPAEPSEAFSSELSDGRNLRLRGNSPRALLYAVYDFLEKACGVRFLAPTEYGEVVPQNPQLRLPLFQDADQPRLTYRCPHYCSYGRNKDSAAHLWQMADWCVKNRFNVELERIRDREAIKDFYAQRGGCIWLMEHPGHNFHKLIPPKKYFSEHPEFFCFDRATGQWRAERAQLCTTNPELIAELGRLARDYFQRHPEQQYFPLFQEDGARLWCQCPPCLALNPSGSNLAKATENNINLANLLCREIRRTHPDKGVCTYAYGVTSSPPENILPQEGVRIMYCYSPGGDPGRQPWESGALSDLATWSRLTRGDMIVYSYHYLSPRYAYITDTALTNIFRAMDLLDIKGSNQESAESWGGVDAYLLYAGARLAWEPWLDEQAFKDDYFRKLYGAGGEQVQHFHELLSAALADPTYRLRMGFNSYSSVPEDIGNELTACLEAAAAAVAADARALAAVQAQQQYLSYVLQWSKLLRAGDQYYRRPDEAGYQQAKADLQALQQIISNLTKPRIVSVYTRRICDAFSSGLENSWRQERALQQLGEKFTILQTLNPWKFRIDPENVGEKEKWFGAAWDDSAWDIIESGKFWEDQGFDQYDGAGWYRLELDLPASNQPLGLYFAGADERAWVYLNGEYIGGQHEGEAGILWQQPFTVMLPQDIKPGKHLLSVRVVDSGGKGGLWDNVLLIRQK
;
A
#
# COMPACT_ATOMS: atom_id res chain seq x y z
N MET A 1 -2.17 45.81 16.10
CA MET A 1 -3.05 44.68 15.74
C MET A 1 -3.59 44.68 14.30
N LYS A 2 -3.62 45.80 13.54
CA LYS A 2 -4.12 45.77 12.13
C LYS A 2 -3.05 45.61 11.03
N ALA A 3 -1.76 45.80 11.33
CA ALA A 3 -0.68 45.61 10.35
C ALA A 3 -0.22 44.13 10.21
N GLY A 4 -0.32 43.33 11.28
CA GLY A 4 0.04 41.90 11.26
C GLY A 4 -0.98 41.01 10.52
N PHE A 5 -2.24 41.44 10.44
CA PHE A 5 -3.30 40.68 9.76
C PHE A 5 -3.19 40.78 8.23
N ILE A 6 -2.71 41.92 7.72
CA ILE A 6 -2.46 42.12 6.29
C ILE A 6 -1.18 41.39 5.87
N ALA A 7 -0.13 41.37 6.71
CA ALA A 7 1.07 40.58 6.46
C ALA A 7 0.80 39.07 6.46
N PHE A 8 -0.08 38.58 7.34
CA PHE A 8 -0.50 37.17 7.35
C PHE A 8 -1.32 36.80 6.11
N LEU A 9 -2.21 37.68 5.63
CA LEU A 9 -2.95 37.48 4.37
C LEU A 9 -2.02 37.48 3.13
N TYR A 10 -0.98 38.34 3.12
CA TYR A 10 0.04 38.33 2.07
C TYR A 10 0.99 37.12 2.17
N LEU A 11 1.28 36.61 3.38
CA LEU A 11 2.06 35.38 3.56
C LEU A 11 1.26 34.12 3.22
N THR A 12 -0.05 34.08 3.50
CA THR A 12 -0.91 32.98 3.05
C THR A 12 -1.12 33.02 1.54
N ALA A 13 -1.21 34.21 0.93
CA ALA A 13 -1.23 34.34 -0.52
C ALA A 13 0.13 33.99 -1.16
N ALA A 14 1.25 34.37 -0.54
CA ALA A 14 2.60 34.05 -1.01
C ALA A 14 2.99 32.57 -0.80
N MET A 15 2.50 31.91 0.25
CA MET A 15 2.64 30.46 0.44
C MET A 15 1.70 29.66 -0.47
N LEU A 16 0.52 30.19 -0.82
CA LEU A 16 -0.32 29.63 -1.88
C LEU A 16 0.28 29.87 -3.28
N LEU A 17 1.05 30.94 -3.49
CA LEU A 17 1.77 31.21 -4.75
C LEU A 17 2.98 30.29 -4.97
N ALA A 18 3.41 29.51 -3.99
CA ALA A 18 4.47 28.49 -4.14
C ALA A 18 3.92 27.08 -4.46
N THR A 19 2.62 26.95 -4.79
CA THR A 19 1.97 25.64 -5.03
C THR A 19 1.64 25.34 -6.48
N ASN A 20 1.64 26.36 -7.35
CA ASN A 20 1.34 26.26 -8.79
C ASN A 20 2.25 27.17 -9.62
N LEU A 21 2.79 26.68 -10.73
CA LEU A 21 3.49 27.44 -11.77
C LEU A 21 2.57 27.59 -12.99
N PRO A 22 2.02 28.78 -13.27
CA PRO A 22 1.16 29.00 -14.44
C PRO A 22 1.92 28.80 -15.76
N LEU A 23 1.26 28.17 -16.74
CA LEU A 23 1.78 27.89 -18.08
C LEU A 23 0.95 28.55 -19.20
N ASP A 24 -0.09 29.32 -18.89
CA ASP A 24 -1.06 29.88 -19.86
C ASP A 24 -0.48 30.83 -20.93
N ASN A 25 0.80 31.21 -20.81
CA ASN A 25 1.50 32.10 -21.74
C ASN A 25 2.22 31.36 -22.89
N PHE A 26 1.87 30.11 -23.17
CA PHE A 26 2.40 29.40 -24.34
C PHE A 26 1.99 30.05 -25.67
N GLN A 27 2.79 29.80 -26.71
CA GLN A 27 2.45 30.05 -28.10
C GLN A 27 1.91 28.76 -28.73
N VAL A 28 0.85 28.87 -29.54
CA VAL A 28 0.26 27.71 -30.24
C VAL A 28 0.81 27.65 -31.66
N VAL A 29 1.63 26.63 -31.94
CA VAL A 29 2.08 26.33 -33.29
C VAL A 29 1.12 25.33 -33.93
N THR A 30 0.60 25.72 -35.09
CA THR A 30 -0.33 24.91 -35.88
C THR A 30 0.36 24.41 -37.15
N PRO A 31 0.55 23.09 -37.32
CA PRO A 31 1.02 22.53 -38.58
C PRO A 31 0.03 22.82 -39.72
N PRO A 32 0.51 23.02 -40.97
CA PRO A 32 -0.36 23.23 -42.13
C PRO A 32 -1.35 22.08 -42.29
N GLY A 33 -2.66 22.39 -42.36
CA GLY A 33 -3.72 21.39 -42.52
C GLY A 33 -4.29 20.81 -41.23
N HIS A 34 -3.81 21.21 -40.04
CA HIS A 34 -4.25 20.67 -38.74
C HIS A 34 -5.22 21.63 -37.99
N GLY A 35 -6.10 22.33 -38.72
CA GLY A 35 -7.11 23.25 -38.19
C GLY A 35 -6.60 24.64 -37.75
N SER A 36 -7.32 25.37 -36.88
CA SER A 36 -7.01 26.74 -36.43
C SER A 36 -6.92 26.88 -34.90
N HIS A 37 -6.54 28.06 -34.39
CA HIS A 37 -6.58 28.37 -32.96
C HIS A 37 -6.85 29.86 -32.71
N GLU A 38 -7.38 30.19 -31.54
CA GLU A 38 -7.63 31.56 -31.07
C GLU A 38 -7.42 31.63 -29.55
N ARG A 39 -6.86 32.74 -29.05
CA ARG A 39 -6.87 33.07 -27.62
C ARG A 39 -7.88 34.18 -27.36
N ARG A 40 -8.88 33.90 -26.53
CA ARG A 40 -9.91 34.87 -26.14
C ARG A 40 -9.43 35.80 -25.02
N ALA A 41 -10.09 36.94 -24.88
CA ALA A 41 -9.77 37.96 -23.86
C ALA A 41 -9.99 37.47 -22.41
N ASP A 42 -10.80 36.43 -22.21
CA ASP A 42 -11.02 35.75 -20.92
C ASP A 42 -9.92 34.73 -20.58
N GLY A 43 -8.88 34.62 -21.41
CA GLY A 43 -7.76 33.71 -21.21
C GLY A 43 -7.99 32.29 -21.74
N VAL A 44 -9.13 32.02 -22.38
CA VAL A 44 -9.42 30.69 -22.95
C VAL A 44 -8.78 30.52 -24.33
N TRP A 45 -8.14 29.38 -24.53
CA TRP A 45 -7.63 28.91 -25.82
C TRP A 45 -8.68 28.06 -26.52
N ALA A 46 -9.19 28.54 -27.66
CA ALA A 46 -10.06 27.77 -28.54
C ALA A 46 -9.21 27.12 -29.64
N LEU A 47 -9.16 25.78 -29.65
CA LEU A 47 -8.38 24.98 -30.59
C LEU A 47 -9.34 24.21 -31.50
N HIS A 48 -9.23 24.43 -32.81
CA HIS A 48 -9.97 23.69 -33.81
C HIS A 48 -9.02 22.69 -34.47
N PHE A 49 -9.37 21.42 -34.39
CA PHE A 49 -8.66 20.30 -34.98
C PHE A 49 -9.44 19.84 -36.21
N THR A 50 -8.79 19.89 -37.37
CA THR A 50 -9.37 19.42 -38.63
C THR A 50 -8.42 18.34 -39.15
N PRO A 51 -8.76 17.04 -39.04
CA PRO A 51 -7.84 15.98 -39.43
C PRO A 51 -7.84 15.77 -40.95
N PRO A 52 -6.68 15.86 -41.63
CA PRO A 52 -6.55 15.37 -43.00
C PRO A 52 -6.07 13.91 -42.95
N ASP A 53 -6.95 12.94 -43.21
CA ASP A 53 -6.68 11.49 -43.35
C ASP A 53 -5.86 10.81 -42.21
N LYS A 54 -5.42 11.54 -41.17
CA LYS A 54 -4.60 11.19 -40.00
C LYS A 54 -4.86 12.18 -38.86
N SER A 55 -4.32 11.90 -37.66
CA SER A 55 -4.47 12.70 -36.45
C SER A 55 -4.09 14.18 -36.62
N ALA A 56 -4.89 15.09 -36.03
CA ALA A 56 -4.65 16.53 -35.97
C ALA A 56 -3.97 16.91 -34.65
N TRP A 57 -2.93 17.76 -34.65
CA TRP A 57 -2.24 18.17 -33.43
C TRP A 57 -1.88 19.65 -33.40
N LYS A 58 -1.74 20.19 -32.20
CA LYS A 58 -1.20 21.53 -31.93
C LYS A 58 0.01 21.40 -31.01
N VAL A 59 0.99 22.30 -31.15
CA VAL A 59 2.11 22.39 -30.22
C VAL A 59 1.95 23.63 -29.37
N LEU A 60 1.89 23.46 -28.05
CA LEU A 60 1.89 24.53 -27.07
C LEU A 60 3.35 24.72 -26.63
N GLU A 61 4.01 25.72 -27.22
CA GLU A 61 5.41 26.07 -26.96
C GLU A 61 5.49 27.08 -25.82
N LEU A 62 6.32 26.79 -24.82
CA LEU A 62 6.44 27.63 -23.63
C LEU A 62 7.43 28.78 -23.89
N PRO A 63 7.14 30.01 -23.45
CA PRO A 63 7.97 31.19 -23.74
C PRO A 63 9.28 31.23 -22.94
N GLU A 64 9.37 30.45 -21.87
CA GLU A 64 10.51 30.38 -20.96
C GLU A 64 10.88 28.92 -20.67
N GLU A 65 12.10 28.68 -20.19
CA GLU A 65 12.55 27.37 -19.76
C GLU A 65 11.75 26.92 -18.52
N VAL A 66 10.87 25.95 -18.70
CA VAL A 66 10.08 25.38 -17.60
C VAL A 66 10.72 24.06 -17.14
N ARG A 67 11.06 24.00 -15.86
CA ARG A 67 11.64 22.84 -15.17
C ARG A 67 10.55 22.05 -14.46
N LEU A 68 10.52 20.74 -14.67
CA LEU A 68 9.51 19.83 -14.09
C LEU A 68 9.87 19.36 -12.67
N GLU A 69 11.09 19.60 -12.19
CA GLU A 69 11.53 19.20 -10.86
C GLU A 69 10.62 19.75 -9.75
N GLY A 70 10.19 18.88 -8.84
CA GLY A 70 9.37 19.26 -7.68
C GLY A 70 7.88 19.47 -7.97
N TRP A 71 7.43 19.31 -9.21
CA TRP A 71 6.02 19.35 -9.58
C TRP A 71 5.44 17.93 -9.74
N LYS A 72 4.19 17.73 -9.32
CA LYS A 72 3.50 16.43 -9.37
C LYS A 72 2.48 16.34 -10.51
N TYR A 73 1.83 17.44 -10.88
CA TYR A 73 0.75 17.43 -11.86
C TYR A 73 0.89 18.54 -12.91
N LEU A 74 0.48 18.23 -14.14
CA LEU A 74 0.08 19.21 -15.13
C LEU A 74 -1.43 19.37 -15.06
N ASN A 75 -1.84 20.57 -14.69
CA ASN A 75 -3.21 20.95 -14.43
C ASN A 75 -3.75 21.84 -15.54
N PHE A 76 -4.99 21.63 -15.99
CA PHE A 76 -5.72 22.52 -16.91
C PHE A 76 -7.22 22.21 -16.88
N SER A 77 -8.05 23.14 -17.33
CA SER A 77 -9.47 22.85 -17.61
C SER A 77 -9.69 22.73 -19.10
N ALA A 78 -10.59 21.84 -19.53
CA ALA A 78 -11.01 21.73 -20.92
C ALA A 78 -12.52 21.47 -21.07
N ARG A 79 -13.08 21.88 -22.22
CA ARG A 79 -14.41 21.48 -22.68
C ARG A 79 -14.47 21.35 -24.21
N SER A 80 -15.46 20.65 -24.71
CA SER A 80 -15.85 20.67 -26.11
C SER A 80 -16.78 21.87 -26.38
N ALA A 81 -16.44 22.65 -27.41
CA ALA A 81 -17.26 23.74 -27.91
C ALA A 81 -18.27 23.28 -28.98
N ASP A 82 -18.11 22.10 -29.58
CA ASP A 82 -19.04 21.54 -30.57
C ASP A 82 -20.12 20.62 -29.97
N GLN A 83 -20.18 20.52 -28.64
CA GLN A 83 -21.17 19.73 -27.89
C GLN A 83 -21.04 18.21 -28.08
N ALA A 84 -19.88 17.72 -28.56
CA ALA A 84 -19.55 16.30 -28.59
C ALA A 84 -18.57 15.88 -27.48
N HIS A 85 -18.44 14.57 -27.28
CA HIS A 85 -17.38 13.98 -26.45
C HIS A 85 -16.19 13.64 -27.36
N HIS A 86 -14.99 14.01 -26.94
CA HIS A 86 -13.77 13.77 -27.71
C HIS A 86 -12.70 13.07 -26.89
N LEU A 87 -12.12 12.04 -27.48
CA LEU A 87 -10.95 11.38 -26.93
C LEU A 87 -9.67 12.04 -27.46
N LEU A 88 -8.88 12.61 -26.57
CA LEU A 88 -7.71 13.41 -26.90
C LEU A 88 -6.44 12.77 -26.35
N TYR A 89 -5.44 12.58 -27.22
CA TYR A 89 -4.09 12.22 -26.80
C TYR A 89 -3.35 13.50 -26.44
N PHE A 90 -2.97 13.64 -25.18
CA PHE A 90 -2.26 14.79 -24.65
C PHE A 90 -0.79 14.46 -24.45
N TYR A 91 0.08 14.93 -25.35
CA TYR A 91 1.51 14.64 -25.32
C TYR A 91 2.30 15.68 -24.52
N LEU A 92 3.38 15.22 -23.88
CA LEU A 92 4.36 16.02 -23.16
C LEU A 92 5.76 15.65 -23.65
N ARG A 93 6.55 16.63 -24.07
CA ARG A 93 7.96 16.43 -24.47
C ARG A 93 8.90 16.98 -23.41
N ARG A 94 9.89 16.17 -22.99
CA ARG A 94 10.84 16.52 -21.93
C ARG A 94 12.28 16.28 -22.34
N GLN A 95 13.19 17.14 -21.90
CA GLN A 95 14.63 17.00 -22.04
C GLN A 95 15.34 16.97 -20.68
N LEU A 96 16.14 15.94 -20.42
CA LEU A 96 17.03 15.88 -19.23
C LEU A 96 18.45 16.34 -19.56
N ALA A 97 18.94 15.97 -20.75
CA ALA A 97 20.24 16.33 -21.29
C ALA A 97 20.15 16.43 -22.82
N ALA A 98 21.20 16.92 -23.48
CA ALA A 98 21.22 17.12 -24.93
C ALA A 98 20.84 15.84 -25.72
N ASP A 99 21.30 14.67 -25.27
CA ASP A 99 21.02 13.36 -25.87
C ASP A 99 19.90 12.57 -25.18
N ASN A 100 19.18 13.18 -24.22
CA ASN A 100 18.16 12.52 -23.40
C ASN A 100 16.80 13.25 -23.50
N GLN A 101 16.15 13.09 -24.65
CA GLN A 101 14.80 13.60 -24.90
C GLN A 101 13.79 12.46 -24.92
N ALA A 102 12.65 12.65 -24.27
CA ALA A 102 11.56 11.71 -24.22
C ALA A 102 10.23 12.40 -24.52
N SER A 103 9.30 11.66 -25.13
CA SER A 103 7.91 12.07 -25.33
C SER A 103 7.02 11.11 -24.57
N PHE A 104 6.03 11.68 -23.90
CA PHE A 104 5.03 10.96 -23.14
C PHE A 104 3.65 11.37 -23.61
N TYR A 105 2.63 10.56 -23.35
CA TYR A 105 1.24 10.91 -23.62
C TYR A 105 0.33 10.49 -22.48
N SER A 106 -0.75 11.24 -22.29
CA SER A 106 -1.92 10.82 -21.53
C SER A 106 -3.13 10.80 -22.45
N LEU A 107 -4.16 10.05 -22.09
CA LEU A 107 -5.41 9.99 -22.82
C LEU A 107 -6.48 10.65 -21.95
N ILE A 108 -7.17 11.65 -22.48
CA ILE A 108 -8.23 12.37 -21.76
C ILE A 108 -9.51 12.37 -22.59
N GLU A 109 -10.65 12.30 -21.92
CA GLU A 109 -11.96 12.52 -22.54
C GLU A 109 -12.42 13.94 -22.22
N VAL A 110 -12.62 14.75 -23.26
CA VAL A 110 -13.12 16.13 -23.15
C VAL A 110 -14.61 16.14 -23.47
N THR A 111 -15.40 16.65 -22.54
CA THR A 111 -16.88 16.68 -22.63
C THR A 111 -17.40 18.10 -22.93
N PRO A 112 -18.68 18.27 -23.27
CA PRO A 112 -19.26 19.61 -23.48
C PRO A 112 -19.17 20.54 -22.25
N ASP A 113 -19.18 19.96 -21.04
CA ASP A 113 -19.00 20.69 -19.79
C ASP A 113 -17.51 20.97 -19.50
N TRP A 114 -17.22 22.11 -18.86
CA TRP A 114 -15.90 22.39 -18.30
C TRP A 114 -15.52 21.32 -17.27
N ARG A 115 -14.39 20.66 -17.51
CA ARG A 115 -13.76 19.74 -16.57
C ARG A 115 -12.35 20.18 -16.28
N ASP A 116 -11.94 19.99 -15.03
CA ASP A 116 -10.54 20.12 -14.63
C ASP A 116 -9.83 18.79 -14.84
N PHE A 117 -8.57 18.86 -15.26
CA PHE A 117 -7.70 17.73 -15.52
C PHE A 117 -6.42 17.91 -14.72
N SER A 118 -5.96 16.83 -14.07
CA SER A 118 -4.66 16.77 -13.40
C SER A 118 -3.87 15.57 -13.86
N LEU A 119 -3.00 15.80 -14.84
CA LEU A 119 -2.15 14.77 -15.42
C LEU A 119 -0.89 14.60 -14.57
N GLU A 120 -0.74 13.44 -13.93
CA GLU A 120 0.40 13.12 -13.07
C GLU A 120 1.70 13.05 -13.87
N LEU A 121 2.70 13.84 -13.45
CA LEU A 121 4.05 13.92 -14.02
C LEU A 121 4.93 12.73 -13.58
N GLY A 122 4.40 11.51 -13.74
CA GLY A 122 5.05 10.27 -13.36
C GLY A 122 4.54 9.08 -14.17
N ASN A 123 5.11 7.91 -13.93
CA ASN A 123 4.72 6.68 -14.60
C ASN A 123 3.49 6.06 -13.93
N SER A 124 2.30 6.37 -14.43
CA SER A 124 1.05 5.73 -13.97
C SER A 124 0.51 4.74 -15.00
N SER A 125 0.09 3.56 -14.53
CA SER A 125 -0.61 2.56 -15.34
C SER A 125 -2.12 2.80 -15.44
N ARG A 126 -2.70 3.71 -14.65
CA ARG A 126 -4.14 4.02 -14.60
C ARG A 126 -4.48 5.43 -15.10
N ASN A 127 -5.75 5.65 -15.44
CA ASN A 127 -6.30 6.92 -15.94
C ASN A 127 -5.77 8.14 -15.16
N GLY A 128 -5.09 9.05 -15.87
CA GLY A 128 -4.62 10.33 -15.32
C GLY A 128 -3.11 10.54 -15.23
N GLY A 129 -2.25 9.63 -15.70
CA GLY A 129 -0.80 9.87 -15.80
C GLY A 129 -0.25 9.79 -17.22
N PHE A 130 1.05 10.08 -17.37
CA PHE A 130 1.75 10.07 -18.65
C PHE A 130 2.48 8.74 -18.90
N ARG A 131 2.33 8.20 -20.11
CA ARG A 131 3.00 6.98 -20.58
C ARG A 131 4.10 7.34 -21.56
N PHE A 132 5.28 6.74 -21.40
CA PHE A 132 6.37 6.90 -22.37
C PHE A 132 5.93 6.43 -23.77
N THR A 133 6.31 7.16 -24.81
CA THR A 133 6.03 6.80 -26.21
C THR A 133 7.31 6.51 -26.98
N LYS A 134 8.17 7.52 -27.10
CA LYS A 134 9.39 7.49 -27.88
C LYS A 134 10.39 8.49 -27.31
N GLY A 135 11.66 8.29 -27.61
CA GLY A 135 12.73 9.19 -27.21
C GLY A 135 14.02 8.90 -27.94
N SER A 136 15.07 9.61 -27.57
CA SER A 136 16.44 9.29 -27.98
C SER A 136 16.89 7.92 -27.45
N LYS A 137 18.03 7.41 -27.93
CA LYS A 137 18.59 6.11 -27.54
C LYS A 137 18.76 5.94 -26.02
N ASN A 138 19.10 7.03 -25.32
CA ASN A 138 19.31 7.07 -23.87
C ASN A 138 18.13 7.73 -23.12
N ALA A 139 16.95 7.78 -23.75
CA ALA A 139 15.81 8.48 -23.17
C ALA A 139 15.39 7.86 -21.84
N ASP A 140 15.41 8.68 -20.79
CA ASP A 140 14.82 8.31 -19.51
C ASP A 140 13.30 8.24 -19.65
N ARG A 141 12.75 7.08 -19.32
CA ARG A 141 11.33 6.74 -19.44
C ARG A 141 10.54 7.08 -18.19
N ASN A 142 11.15 7.65 -17.16
CA ASN A 142 10.46 8.11 -15.97
C ASN A 142 10.28 9.63 -16.01
N LEU A 143 9.03 10.08 -16.15
CA LEU A 143 8.72 11.51 -16.17
C LEU A 143 8.94 12.17 -14.80
N SER A 144 8.91 11.40 -13.70
CA SER A 144 9.08 11.94 -12.35
C SER A 144 10.50 12.41 -12.06
N HIS A 145 11.48 12.12 -12.92
CA HIS A 145 12.86 12.59 -12.78
C HIS A 145 13.05 14.07 -13.19
N GLY A 146 11.98 14.78 -13.54
CA GLY A 146 12.04 16.21 -13.87
C GLY A 146 12.53 16.45 -15.30
N GLY A 147 13.37 17.47 -15.49
CA GLY A 147 13.85 17.93 -16.78
C GLY A 147 13.10 19.14 -17.33
N GLN A 148 13.61 19.68 -18.44
CA GLN A 148 13.01 20.79 -19.15
C GLN A 148 11.77 20.32 -19.94
N LEU A 149 10.64 20.98 -19.72
CA LEU A 149 9.43 20.83 -20.53
C LEU A 149 9.60 21.56 -21.86
N LEU A 150 9.66 20.80 -22.94
CA LEU A 150 9.85 21.34 -24.29
C LEU A 150 8.53 21.79 -24.92
N SER A 151 7.47 21.00 -24.76
CA SER A 151 6.16 21.33 -25.33
C SER A 151 5.05 20.46 -24.73
N LEU A 152 3.83 21.00 -24.75
CA LEU A 152 2.60 20.24 -24.56
C LEU A 152 1.87 20.11 -25.91
N GLN A 153 1.25 18.98 -26.19
CA GLN A 153 0.75 18.67 -27.53
C GLN A 153 -0.59 17.91 -27.47
N PRO A 154 -1.74 18.61 -27.49
CA PRO A 154 -3.02 17.96 -27.69
C PRO A 154 -3.16 17.44 -29.13
N VAL A 155 -3.60 16.20 -29.27
CA VAL A 155 -3.77 15.48 -30.53
C VAL A 155 -5.15 14.83 -30.58
N ALA A 156 -5.94 15.19 -31.58
CA ALA A 156 -7.27 14.63 -31.85
C ALA A 156 -7.20 13.72 -33.10
N ASN A 157 -7.86 12.57 -33.05
CA ASN A 157 -7.95 11.65 -34.20
C ASN A 157 -9.21 11.89 -35.06
N GLU A 158 -9.99 12.90 -34.71
CA GLU A 158 -11.26 13.29 -35.32
C GLU A 158 -11.35 14.83 -35.37
N GLU A 159 -12.35 15.35 -36.10
CA GLU A 159 -12.64 16.78 -36.05
C GLU A 159 -13.16 17.13 -34.65
N ALA A 160 -12.54 18.13 -34.02
CA ALA A 160 -12.88 18.53 -32.67
C ALA A 160 -12.67 20.04 -32.47
N ARG A 161 -13.61 20.69 -31.79
CA ARG A 161 -13.48 22.07 -31.33
C ARG A 161 -13.38 22.08 -29.82
N LEU A 162 -12.18 22.30 -29.30
CA LEU A 162 -11.88 22.19 -27.88
C LEU A 162 -11.46 23.54 -27.31
N GLU A 163 -11.92 23.82 -26.11
CA GLU A 163 -11.51 25.00 -25.34
C GLU A 163 -10.68 24.58 -24.13
N PHE A 164 -9.59 25.28 -23.87
CA PHE A 164 -8.68 25.03 -22.73
C PHE A 164 -8.37 26.31 -21.96
N LYS A 165 -8.12 26.20 -20.65
CA LYS A 165 -7.65 27.31 -19.80
C LYS A 165 -6.90 26.80 -18.57
N GLN A 166 -6.23 27.72 -17.86
CA GLN A 166 -5.64 27.48 -16.54
C GLN A 166 -4.56 26.39 -16.53
N PHE A 167 -3.72 26.36 -17.57
CA PHE A 167 -2.56 25.47 -17.59
C PHE A 167 -1.61 25.84 -16.46
N SER A 168 -1.20 24.86 -15.66
CA SER A 168 -0.21 25.05 -14.60
C SER A 168 0.50 23.76 -14.24
N LEU A 169 1.73 23.84 -13.73
CA LEU A 169 2.35 22.76 -12.96
C LEU A 169 2.01 22.93 -11.49
N SER A 170 1.71 21.86 -10.77
CA SER A 170 1.33 21.93 -9.37
C SER A 170 1.86 20.78 -8.55
N LYS A 171 1.78 20.92 -7.22
CA LYS A 171 1.93 19.80 -6.28
C LYS A 171 0.60 19.10 -5.94
N ALA A 172 -0.55 19.66 -6.35
CA ALA A 172 -1.89 19.20 -6.00
C ALA A 172 -2.82 19.08 -7.23
N ARG A 173 -3.77 18.16 -7.19
CA ARG A 173 -4.77 17.96 -8.26
C ARG A 173 -5.82 19.08 -8.26
N LEU A 174 -6.20 19.57 -9.44
CA LEU A 174 -7.42 20.36 -9.68
C LEU A 174 -8.66 19.45 -9.81
N ASP A 175 -8.50 18.28 -10.42
CA ASP A 175 -9.59 17.37 -10.79
C ASP A 175 -10.10 16.48 -9.65
N LEU A 176 -9.87 16.87 -8.39
CA LEU A 176 -10.44 16.16 -7.26
C LEU A 176 -11.95 15.99 -7.50
N PRO A 177 -12.51 14.77 -7.42
CA PRO A 177 -13.95 14.57 -7.48
C PRO A 177 -14.63 15.49 -6.47
N ALA A 178 -15.82 16.00 -6.78
CA ALA A 178 -16.51 16.96 -5.91
C ALA A 178 -16.64 16.47 -4.46
N GLU A 179 -16.85 15.16 -4.27
CA GLU A 179 -16.84 14.51 -2.96
C GLU A 179 -15.48 14.60 -2.25
N GLY A 180 -14.37 14.41 -2.98
CA GLY A 180 -13.01 14.57 -2.47
C GLY A 180 -12.69 16.01 -2.07
N GLN A 181 -13.09 17.00 -2.87
CA GLN A 181 -12.94 18.41 -2.53
C GLN A 181 -13.70 18.76 -1.25
N GLN A 182 -14.97 18.33 -1.16
CA GLN A 182 -15.80 18.55 0.03
C GLN A 182 -15.19 17.90 1.28
N LEU A 183 -14.65 16.69 1.16
CA LEU A 183 -14.01 16.02 2.29
C LEU A 183 -12.74 16.77 2.73
N ALA A 184 -11.87 17.16 1.79
CA ALA A 184 -10.66 17.93 2.08
C ALA A 184 -11.00 19.25 2.79
N GLU A 185 -12.03 19.97 2.33
CA GLU A 185 -12.51 21.19 2.97
C GLU A 185 -13.03 20.94 4.40
N LYS A 186 -13.81 19.87 4.59
CA LYS A 186 -14.29 19.48 5.93
C LYS A 186 -13.12 19.18 6.86
N VAL A 187 -12.14 18.42 6.39
CA VAL A 187 -10.93 18.10 7.16
C VAL A 187 -10.15 19.36 7.53
N ALA A 188 -10.00 20.31 6.61
CA ALA A 188 -9.29 21.57 6.85
C ALA A 188 -10.01 22.48 7.85
N ARG A 189 -11.35 22.49 7.86
CA ARG A 189 -12.16 23.34 8.77
C ARG A 189 -12.46 22.71 10.12
N HIS A 190 -12.33 21.39 10.26
CA HIS A 190 -12.68 20.71 11.51
C HIS A 190 -11.75 21.16 12.66
N PRO A 191 -12.28 21.52 13.84
CA PRO A 191 -11.47 21.90 14.99
C PRO A 191 -10.44 20.82 15.37
N ARG A 192 -9.26 21.25 15.78
CA ARG A 192 -8.21 20.37 16.32
C ARG A 192 -8.26 20.39 17.85
N ARG A 193 -8.07 19.23 18.48
CA ARG A 193 -8.03 19.05 19.93
C ARG A 193 -6.57 19.00 20.38
N GLN A 194 -6.23 19.79 21.39
CA GLN A 194 -4.91 19.69 22.02
C GLN A 194 -4.76 18.31 22.68
N PRO A 195 -3.67 17.58 22.39
CA PRO A 195 -3.45 16.28 23.00
C PRO A 195 -3.18 16.45 24.49
N TYR A 196 -3.63 15.48 25.30
CA TYR A 196 -3.36 15.41 26.75
C TYR A 196 -3.83 16.61 27.58
N ALA A 197 -4.83 17.36 27.11
CA ALA A 197 -5.50 18.40 27.88
C ALA A 197 -6.85 17.91 28.44
N PHE A 198 -7.18 18.32 29.66
CA PHE A 198 -8.54 18.18 30.20
C PHE A 198 -9.51 19.05 29.40
N ALA A 199 -10.72 18.55 29.13
CA ALA A 199 -11.73 19.32 28.40
C ALA A 199 -12.12 20.64 29.09
N LYS A 200 -12.14 20.67 30.42
CA LYS A 200 -12.48 21.86 31.20
C LYS A 200 -11.64 21.96 32.48
N ILE A 201 -10.91 23.07 32.60
CA ILE A 201 -10.26 23.49 33.85
C ILE A 201 -11.17 24.49 34.57
N ILE A 202 -11.57 24.16 35.80
CA ILE A 202 -12.35 25.03 36.70
C ILE A 202 -11.40 25.99 37.43
N GLN A 203 -10.30 25.46 37.97
CA GLN A 203 -9.27 26.22 38.67
C GLN A 203 -7.91 25.57 38.46
N ALA A 204 -6.90 26.34 38.06
CA ALA A 204 -5.54 25.83 37.89
C ALA A 204 -4.85 25.59 39.25
N GLU A 205 -4.04 24.51 39.32
CA GLU A 205 -3.10 24.21 40.42
C GLU A 205 -3.69 24.20 41.85
N ALA A 206 -4.88 23.62 42.00
CA ALA A 206 -5.66 23.71 43.22
C ALA A 206 -5.15 22.80 44.35
N VAL A 207 -4.87 21.51 44.10
CA VAL A 207 -4.71 20.51 45.17
C VAL A 207 -3.45 19.65 45.00
N PRO A 208 -2.61 19.46 46.03
CA PRO A 208 -1.48 18.52 45.97
C PRO A 208 -1.97 17.08 45.77
N LEU A 209 -1.36 16.34 44.85
CA LEU A 209 -1.72 14.92 44.64
C LEU A 209 -1.33 14.03 45.83
N SER A 210 -0.30 14.40 46.59
CA SER A 210 0.26 13.59 47.69
C SER A 210 -0.70 13.36 48.86
N GLY A 211 -1.78 14.11 48.98
CA GLY A 211 -2.80 13.91 50.02
C GLY A 211 -3.89 12.91 49.66
N PHE A 212 -3.95 12.44 48.41
CA PHE A 212 -4.97 11.51 47.95
C PHE A 212 -4.67 10.04 48.32
N SER A 213 -5.70 9.33 48.77
CA SER A 213 -5.69 7.86 48.89
C SER A 213 -6.65 7.22 47.88
N ILE A 214 -6.35 6.01 47.41
CA ILE A 214 -7.22 5.27 46.48
C ILE A 214 -8.20 4.44 47.29
N PHE A 215 -9.49 4.72 47.16
CA PHE A 215 -10.53 3.92 47.79
C PHE A 215 -10.88 2.71 46.93
N LEU A 216 -10.79 1.52 47.52
CA LEU A 216 -11.08 0.24 46.88
C LEU A 216 -11.91 -0.65 47.82
N PRO A 217 -13.25 -0.74 47.65
CA PRO A 217 -14.10 -1.50 48.55
C PRO A 217 -13.77 -3.00 48.53
N GLU A 218 -14.05 -3.71 49.63
CA GLU A 218 -13.75 -5.15 49.78
C GLU A 218 -14.41 -6.01 48.67
N GLY A 219 -15.59 -5.60 48.19
CA GLY A 219 -16.31 -6.24 47.09
C GLY A 219 -15.89 -5.83 45.67
N ALA A 220 -14.79 -5.08 45.48
CA ALA A 220 -14.37 -4.61 44.16
C ALA A 220 -14.16 -5.76 43.16
N GLY A 221 -14.42 -5.53 41.88
CA GLY A 221 -14.15 -6.52 40.82
C GLY A 221 -12.66 -6.70 40.53
N ALA A 222 -12.30 -7.73 39.75
CA ALA A 222 -10.91 -7.98 39.35
C ALA A 222 -10.29 -6.77 38.60
N VAL A 223 -11.08 -6.13 37.73
CA VAL A 223 -10.63 -4.97 36.94
C VAL A 223 -10.47 -3.72 37.80
N GLN A 224 -11.34 -3.49 38.80
CA GLN A 224 -11.16 -2.38 39.74
C GLN A 224 -9.89 -2.55 40.59
N ARG A 225 -9.60 -3.78 41.04
CA ARG A 225 -8.35 -4.10 41.73
C ARG A 225 -7.13 -3.85 40.84
N PHE A 226 -7.19 -4.29 39.59
CA PHE A 226 -6.12 -4.07 38.62
C PHE A 226 -5.91 -2.57 38.33
N ALA A 227 -6.99 -1.82 38.10
CA ALA A 227 -6.96 -0.39 37.87
C ALA A 227 -6.41 0.39 39.07
N ALA A 228 -6.76 0.00 40.31
CA ALA A 228 -6.21 0.58 41.53
C ALA A 228 -4.71 0.32 41.67
N ALA A 229 -4.25 -0.90 41.35
CA ALA A 229 -2.84 -1.26 41.38
C ALA A 229 -2.03 -0.49 40.33
N GLU A 230 -2.54 -0.36 39.10
CA GLU A 230 -1.91 0.44 38.05
C GLU A 230 -1.82 1.90 38.44
N LEU A 231 -2.91 2.48 38.94
CA LEU A 231 -2.94 3.87 39.38
C LEU A 231 -1.95 4.09 40.53
N SER A 232 -2.00 3.28 41.60
CA SER A 232 -1.08 3.38 42.74
C SER A 232 0.38 3.28 42.28
N ARG A 233 0.69 2.32 41.40
CA ARG A 233 2.04 2.12 40.87
C ARG A 233 2.57 3.36 40.15
N TYR A 234 1.81 3.90 39.19
CA TYR A 234 2.27 5.07 38.43
C TYR A 234 2.30 6.34 39.29
N LEU A 235 1.29 6.59 40.12
CA LEU A 235 1.30 7.76 41.00
C LEU A 235 2.48 7.70 41.97
N THR A 236 2.78 6.53 42.53
CA THR A 236 3.95 6.33 43.40
C THR A 236 5.27 6.64 42.69
N GLN A 237 5.43 6.19 41.44
CA GLN A 237 6.61 6.51 40.64
C GLN A 237 6.71 8.00 40.31
N VAL A 238 5.58 8.67 40.07
CA VAL A 238 5.53 10.10 39.77
C VAL A 238 5.88 10.94 41.00
N ILE A 239 5.26 10.69 42.16
CA ILE A 239 5.45 11.54 43.34
C ILE A 239 6.63 11.11 44.22
N GLY A 240 7.15 9.89 44.04
CA GLY A 240 8.23 9.33 44.85
C GLY A 240 7.81 8.85 46.25
N GLN A 241 6.51 8.77 46.52
CA GLN A 241 5.92 8.31 47.78
C GLN A 241 4.78 7.32 47.48
N GLU A 242 4.64 6.29 48.32
CA GLU A 242 3.59 5.28 48.16
C GLU A 242 2.19 5.87 48.30
N VAL A 243 1.39 5.76 47.23
CA VAL A 243 -0.04 6.10 47.24
C VAL A 243 -0.84 4.91 47.76
N GLN A 244 -1.42 5.09 48.94
CA GLN A 244 -2.11 4.03 49.68
C GLN A 244 -3.43 3.62 49.00
N VAL A 245 -3.66 2.31 48.93
CA VAL A 245 -4.94 1.72 48.53
C VAL A 245 -5.66 1.22 49.78
N GLN A 246 -6.86 1.73 50.05
CA GLN A 246 -7.57 1.52 51.31
C GLN A 246 -8.98 1.00 51.08
N ASN A 247 -9.44 0.12 51.98
CA ASN A 247 -10.77 -0.50 51.92
C ASN A 247 -11.87 0.32 52.60
N ALA A 248 -11.51 1.42 53.24
CA ALA A 248 -12.39 2.45 53.75
C ALA A 248 -11.83 3.82 53.33
N PRO A 249 -12.69 4.82 53.07
CA PRO A 249 -12.22 6.18 52.86
C PRO A 249 -11.46 6.67 54.12
N ALA A 250 -10.17 6.99 54.00
CA ALA A 250 -9.43 7.67 55.06
C ALA A 250 -8.79 8.96 54.55
N GLY A 251 -8.93 10.02 55.35
CA GLY A 251 -8.57 11.37 54.96
C GLY A 251 -9.70 12.12 54.24
N ASP A 252 -9.43 13.38 53.89
CA ASP A 252 -10.38 14.27 53.22
C ASP A 252 -10.29 14.20 51.68
N GLU A 253 -9.21 13.61 51.14
CA GLU A 253 -8.87 13.58 49.71
C GLU A 253 -8.83 12.13 49.20
N ILE A 254 -9.78 11.75 48.35
CA ILE A 254 -10.06 10.36 47.99
C ILE A 254 -10.16 10.22 46.47
N ILE A 255 -9.55 9.16 45.93
CA ILE A 255 -9.71 8.72 44.54
C ILE A 255 -10.73 7.58 44.47
N HIS A 256 -11.79 7.80 43.71
CA HIS A 256 -12.86 6.82 43.48
C HIS A 256 -12.73 6.17 42.10
N LEU A 257 -12.83 4.85 42.05
CA LEU A 257 -12.80 4.04 40.82
C LEU A 257 -14.17 3.41 40.58
N GLU A 258 -14.96 4.02 39.71
CA GLU A 258 -16.39 3.69 39.53
C GLU A 258 -16.65 3.07 38.15
N ILE A 259 -17.51 2.05 38.11
CA ILE A 259 -18.05 1.48 36.86
C ILE A 259 -19.54 1.80 36.81
N GLN A 260 -19.97 2.53 35.78
CA GLN A 260 -21.36 2.92 35.59
C GLN A 260 -21.84 2.51 34.19
N PRO A 261 -22.42 1.30 34.03
CA PRO A 261 -22.84 0.78 32.74
C PRO A 261 -23.69 1.76 31.91
N ALA A 262 -23.20 2.12 30.73
CA ALA A 262 -23.88 2.98 29.76
C ALA A 262 -23.27 2.82 28.35
N GLU A 263 -23.94 3.37 27.32
CA GLU A 263 -23.41 3.42 25.95
C GLU A 263 -22.88 4.83 25.59
N PRO A 264 -21.79 4.95 24.80
CA PRO A 264 -20.93 3.86 24.32
C PRO A 264 -20.20 3.15 25.47
N SER A 265 -20.09 1.82 25.42
CA SER A 265 -19.55 1.00 26.51
C SER A 265 -18.11 1.35 26.92
N GLU A 266 -17.33 1.92 26.02
CA GLU A 266 -15.93 2.30 26.26
C GLU A 266 -15.76 3.78 26.66
N ALA A 267 -16.83 4.56 26.74
CA ALA A 267 -16.75 5.96 27.18
C ALA A 267 -16.45 6.07 28.69
N PHE A 268 -15.75 7.13 29.07
CA PHE A 268 -15.33 7.37 30.44
C PHE A 268 -15.31 8.86 30.80
N SER A 269 -15.19 9.16 32.09
CA SER A 269 -15.06 10.52 32.60
C SER A 269 -14.12 10.59 33.79
N SER A 270 -13.49 11.75 33.98
CA SER A 270 -12.73 12.06 35.19
C SER A 270 -13.09 13.46 35.70
N GLU A 271 -13.22 13.62 37.02
CA GLU A 271 -13.51 14.91 37.63
C GLU A 271 -12.84 15.09 38.99
N LEU A 272 -12.39 16.32 39.25
CA LEU A 272 -12.00 16.80 40.56
C LEU A 272 -12.57 18.22 40.71
N SER A 273 -13.84 18.33 41.07
CA SER A 273 -14.53 19.63 41.10
C SER A 273 -14.56 20.28 42.48
N ASP A 274 -14.49 19.48 43.55
CA ASP A 274 -14.57 19.92 44.95
C ASP A 274 -13.20 19.97 45.65
N GLY A 275 -12.13 19.58 44.93
CA GLY A 275 -10.77 19.50 45.45
C GLY A 275 -10.52 18.34 46.42
N ARG A 276 -11.49 17.44 46.60
CA ARG A 276 -11.43 16.35 47.58
C ARG A 276 -11.70 14.99 46.96
N ASN A 277 -12.66 14.89 46.04
CA ASN A 277 -13.08 13.64 45.44
C ASN A 277 -12.63 13.62 43.98
N LEU A 278 -11.50 12.98 43.71
CA LEU A 278 -11.11 12.65 42.34
C LEU A 278 -11.89 11.40 41.93
N ARG A 279 -12.74 11.51 40.91
CA ARG A 279 -13.53 10.38 40.44
C ARG A 279 -13.10 9.99 39.05
N LEU A 280 -12.73 8.72 38.88
CA LEU A 280 -12.45 8.10 37.59
C LEU A 280 -13.58 7.10 37.32
N ARG A 281 -14.40 7.39 36.32
CA ARG A 281 -15.60 6.60 36.01
C ARG A 281 -15.52 6.04 34.60
N GLY A 282 -15.86 4.77 34.43
CA GLY A 282 -15.98 4.14 33.11
C GLY A 282 -17.34 3.49 32.90
N ASN A 283 -17.82 3.51 31.65
CA ASN A 283 -19.06 2.84 31.26
C ASN A 283 -18.98 1.30 31.25
N SER A 284 -17.78 0.76 31.39
CA SER A 284 -17.50 -0.67 31.48
C SER A 284 -16.20 -0.88 32.26
N PRO A 285 -15.87 -2.12 32.66
CA PRO A 285 -14.58 -2.41 33.27
C PRO A 285 -13.38 -1.92 32.44
N ARG A 286 -13.42 -2.07 31.11
CA ARG A 286 -12.35 -1.58 30.22
C ARG A 286 -12.29 -0.06 30.19
N ALA A 287 -13.45 0.60 30.14
CA ALA A 287 -13.53 2.06 30.15
C ALA A 287 -12.95 2.66 31.45
N LEU A 288 -13.14 2.00 32.61
CA LEU A 288 -12.51 2.43 33.86
C LEU A 288 -10.99 2.39 33.75
N LEU A 289 -10.43 1.33 33.17
CA LEU A 289 -9.00 1.24 32.95
C LEU A 289 -8.49 2.34 32.00
N TYR A 290 -9.26 2.67 30.96
CA TYR A 290 -8.95 3.80 30.07
C TYR A 290 -9.04 5.15 30.79
N ALA A 291 -9.97 5.34 31.73
CA ALA A 291 -10.06 6.53 32.56
C ALA A 291 -8.80 6.72 33.42
N VAL A 292 -8.28 5.62 33.99
CA VAL A 292 -7.02 5.62 34.75
C VAL A 292 -5.84 6.03 33.87
N TYR A 293 -5.68 5.41 32.70
CA TYR A 293 -4.58 5.74 31.80
C TYR A 293 -4.70 7.17 31.24
N ASP A 294 -5.90 7.62 30.89
CA ASP A 294 -6.15 8.99 30.43
C ASP A 294 -5.80 10.03 31.51
N PHE A 295 -6.21 9.79 32.76
CA PHE A 295 -5.84 10.65 33.88
C PHE A 295 -4.33 10.70 34.09
N LEU A 296 -3.64 9.55 34.06
CA LEU A 296 -2.17 9.50 34.19
C LEU A 296 -1.47 10.27 33.05
N GLU A 297 -2.00 10.19 31.83
CA GLU A 297 -1.47 10.91 30.68
C GLU A 297 -1.65 12.43 30.83
N LYS A 298 -2.86 12.89 31.20
CA LYS A 298 -3.23 14.31 31.27
C LYS A 298 -2.72 15.01 32.53
N ALA A 299 -2.88 14.38 33.70
CA ALA A 299 -2.53 14.96 34.99
C ALA A 299 -1.05 14.78 35.32
N CYS A 300 -0.51 13.58 35.07
CA CYS A 300 0.82 13.21 35.53
C CYS A 300 1.88 13.27 34.44
N GLY A 301 1.48 13.40 33.16
CA GLY A 301 2.42 13.45 32.04
C GLY A 301 3.05 12.10 31.70
N VAL A 302 2.45 10.99 32.14
CA VAL A 302 2.87 9.62 31.81
C VAL A 302 2.61 9.35 30.32
N ARG A 303 3.47 8.55 29.67
CA ARG A 303 3.26 8.13 28.27
C ARG A 303 3.58 6.65 28.06
N PHE A 304 2.81 6.01 27.18
CA PHE A 304 2.96 4.61 26.76
C PHE A 304 3.33 4.54 25.28
N LEU A 305 4.56 4.91 24.93
CA LEU A 305 4.95 5.21 23.54
C LEU A 305 5.35 3.97 22.74
N ALA A 306 5.99 2.99 23.39
CA ALA A 306 6.40 1.73 22.75
C ALA A 306 6.43 0.57 23.77
N PRO A 307 6.27 -0.69 23.35
CA PRO A 307 6.44 -1.89 24.18
C PRO A 307 7.93 -2.25 24.32
N THR A 308 8.74 -1.28 24.72
CA THR A 308 10.19 -1.42 24.95
C THR A 308 10.52 -0.95 26.37
N GLU A 309 11.71 -1.30 26.85
CA GLU A 309 12.17 -0.89 28.19
C GLU A 309 12.28 0.64 28.38
N TYR A 310 12.41 1.40 27.28
CA TYR A 310 12.49 2.86 27.28
C TYR A 310 11.20 3.56 26.81
N GLY A 311 10.20 2.77 26.40
CA GLY A 311 8.97 3.25 25.75
C GLY A 311 7.89 3.76 26.70
N GLU A 312 7.95 3.40 27.98
CA GLU A 312 7.14 4.03 29.02
C GLU A 312 7.89 5.20 29.66
N VAL A 313 7.27 6.38 29.66
CA VAL A 313 7.83 7.60 30.25
C VAL A 313 7.01 7.96 31.48
N VAL A 314 7.64 7.90 32.65
CA VAL A 314 7.02 8.24 33.94
C VAL A 314 7.81 9.39 34.57
N PRO A 315 7.36 10.65 34.45
CA PRO A 315 8.09 11.80 34.98
C PRO A 315 8.02 11.82 36.51
N GLN A 316 9.10 12.28 37.15
CA GLN A 316 9.10 12.52 38.60
C GLN A 316 8.69 13.97 38.89
N ASN A 317 7.65 14.12 39.71
CA ASN A 317 7.19 15.40 40.24
C ASN A 317 6.58 15.22 41.65
N PRO A 318 7.41 15.27 42.70
CA PRO A 318 6.95 15.14 44.09
C PRO A 318 5.98 16.25 44.54
N GLN A 319 5.94 17.36 43.82
CA GLN A 319 5.08 18.51 44.11
C GLN A 319 3.93 18.62 43.11
N LEU A 320 3.55 17.53 42.43
CA LEU A 320 2.48 17.54 41.45
C LEU A 320 1.18 18.06 42.07
N ARG A 321 0.62 19.11 41.50
CA ARG A 321 -0.68 19.69 41.87
C ARG A 321 -1.69 19.42 40.77
N LEU A 322 -2.86 18.95 41.16
CA LEU A 322 -3.99 18.77 40.27
C LEU A 322 -4.77 20.09 40.13
N PRO A 323 -5.18 20.47 38.91
CA PRO A 323 -6.22 21.48 38.74
C PRO A 323 -7.56 20.94 39.26
N LEU A 324 -8.53 21.82 39.49
CA LEU A 324 -9.93 21.41 39.51
C LEU A 324 -10.42 21.29 38.06
N PHE A 325 -11.02 20.16 37.70
CA PHE A 325 -11.36 19.87 36.31
C PHE A 325 -12.60 18.99 36.18
N GLN A 326 -13.14 19.00 34.96
CA GLN A 326 -14.15 18.05 34.46
C GLN A 326 -13.72 17.59 33.08
N ASP A 327 -13.71 16.29 32.86
CA ASP A 327 -13.29 15.71 31.60
C ASP A 327 -14.08 14.44 31.28
N ALA A 328 -14.26 14.19 29.99
CA ALA A 328 -14.93 13.00 29.47
C ALA A 328 -14.41 12.70 28.07
N ASP A 329 -14.40 11.42 27.72
CA ASP A 329 -13.96 10.98 26.40
C ASP A 329 -14.64 9.69 25.97
N GLN A 330 -14.71 9.46 24.66
CA GLN A 330 -15.33 8.29 24.05
C GLN A 330 -14.67 7.95 22.70
N PRO A 331 -14.67 6.67 22.28
CA PRO A 331 -14.02 6.28 21.03
C PRO A 331 -14.78 6.80 19.79
N ARG A 332 -14.04 7.17 18.73
CA ARG A 332 -14.62 7.33 17.38
C ARG A 332 -14.86 6.00 16.66
N LEU A 333 -13.88 5.10 16.72
CA LEU A 333 -13.98 3.76 16.14
C LEU A 333 -14.29 2.73 17.21
N THR A 334 -15.31 1.91 17.02
CA THR A 334 -15.73 0.86 17.98
C THR A 334 -14.91 -0.42 17.87
N TYR A 335 -14.28 -0.68 16.72
CA TYR A 335 -13.38 -1.81 16.49
C TYR A 335 -11.97 -1.29 16.17
N ARG A 336 -10.98 -1.60 17.01
CA ARG A 336 -9.60 -1.09 16.91
C ARG A 336 -8.64 -2.26 17.05
N CYS A 337 -8.20 -2.81 15.92
CA CYS A 337 -7.37 -4.00 15.86
C CYS A 337 -5.91 -3.68 15.49
N PRO A 338 -4.94 -4.05 16.34
CA PRO A 338 -3.51 -3.99 16.02
C PRO A 338 -3.14 -5.28 15.25
N HIS A 339 -3.23 -5.25 13.92
CA HIS A 339 -2.78 -6.38 13.09
C HIS A 339 -1.24 -6.38 13.02
N TYR A 340 -0.64 -6.85 14.09
CA TYR A 340 0.79 -6.84 14.30
C TYR A 340 1.43 -8.06 13.66
N CYS A 341 1.90 -7.91 12.42
CA CYS A 341 2.64 -8.90 11.64
C CYS A 341 3.97 -9.29 12.31
N SER A 342 3.92 -9.93 13.48
CA SER A 342 5.05 -10.48 14.21
C SER A 342 5.26 -11.95 13.86
N TYR A 343 6.51 -12.36 13.65
CA TYR A 343 6.84 -13.77 13.48
C TYR A 343 6.85 -14.52 14.83
N GLY A 344 5.66 -14.89 15.32
CA GLY A 344 5.44 -15.67 16.55
C GLY A 344 5.99 -17.11 16.53
N ARG A 345 6.75 -17.49 15.49
CA ARG A 345 7.52 -18.74 15.42
C ARG A 345 8.92 -18.61 16.03
N ASN A 346 9.43 -17.39 16.24
CA ASN A 346 10.68 -17.21 16.98
C ASN A 346 10.47 -17.51 18.47
N LYS A 347 11.34 -18.35 19.06
CA LYS A 347 11.25 -18.75 20.47
C LYS A 347 11.28 -17.55 21.43
N ASP A 348 12.01 -16.50 21.06
CA ASP A 348 12.18 -15.27 21.87
C ASP A 348 11.07 -14.23 21.65
N SER A 349 9.98 -14.58 20.94
CA SER A 349 8.88 -13.64 20.65
C SER A 349 7.84 -13.49 21.76
N ALA A 350 7.74 -14.45 22.68
CA ALA A 350 6.65 -14.49 23.65
C ALA A 350 6.63 -13.28 24.58
N ALA A 351 7.77 -12.93 25.20
CA ALA A 351 7.85 -11.79 26.12
C ALA A 351 7.44 -10.47 25.45
N HIS A 352 7.94 -10.24 24.23
CA HIS A 352 7.58 -9.07 23.43
C HIS A 352 6.10 -9.03 23.07
N LEU A 353 5.49 -10.17 22.73
CA LEU A 353 4.05 -10.22 22.41
C LEU A 353 3.19 -9.86 23.63
N TRP A 354 3.57 -10.27 24.83
CA TRP A 354 2.85 -9.87 26.05
C TRP A 354 3.03 -8.38 26.36
N GLN A 355 4.24 -7.83 26.18
CA GLN A 355 4.48 -6.39 26.30
C GLN A 355 3.67 -5.60 25.26
N MET A 356 3.61 -6.10 24.03
CA MET A 356 2.79 -5.51 22.96
C MET A 356 1.30 -5.58 23.29
N ALA A 357 0.80 -6.69 23.84
CA ALA A 357 -0.60 -6.82 24.24
C ALA A 357 -0.96 -5.82 25.35
N ASP A 358 -0.06 -5.60 26.31
CA ASP A 358 -0.23 -4.61 27.37
C ASP A 358 -0.18 -3.18 26.84
N TRP A 359 0.78 -2.87 25.97
CA TRP A 359 0.87 -1.60 25.25
C TRP A 359 -0.39 -1.32 24.42
N CYS A 360 -0.97 -2.35 23.78
CA CYS A 360 -2.21 -2.22 23.03
C CYS A 360 -3.38 -1.78 23.92
N VAL A 361 -3.53 -2.39 25.10
CA VAL A 361 -4.57 -1.99 26.07
C VAL A 361 -4.34 -0.56 26.55
N LYS A 362 -3.12 -0.21 26.94
CA LYS A 362 -2.74 1.15 27.37
C LYS A 362 -3.01 2.22 26.30
N ASN A 363 -2.90 1.85 25.03
CA ASN A 363 -3.19 2.72 23.88
C ASN A 363 -4.58 2.50 23.27
N ARG A 364 -5.50 1.93 24.05
CA ARG A 364 -6.94 1.83 23.73
C ARG A 364 -7.26 0.98 22.50
N PHE A 365 -6.37 0.11 22.04
CA PHE A 365 -6.78 -1.02 21.20
C PHE A 365 -7.69 -1.95 22.00
N ASN A 366 -8.67 -2.55 21.32
CA ASN A 366 -9.69 -3.34 21.99
C ASN A 366 -9.90 -4.74 21.41
N VAL A 367 -9.17 -5.09 20.35
CA VAL A 367 -9.12 -6.45 19.82
C VAL A 367 -7.92 -7.20 20.41
N GLU A 368 -8.05 -8.52 20.60
CA GLU A 368 -6.92 -9.33 21.06
C GLU A 368 -5.71 -9.22 20.13
N LEU A 369 -4.50 -9.27 20.71
CA LEU A 369 -3.27 -9.33 19.92
C LEU A 369 -3.11 -10.73 19.30
N GLU A 370 -2.87 -10.75 18.00
CA GLU A 370 -2.69 -12.00 17.26
C GLU A 370 -1.41 -12.78 17.64
N ARG A 371 -1.42 -14.08 17.36
CA ARG A 371 -0.25 -15.01 17.45
C ARG A 371 0.33 -15.26 18.85
N ILE A 372 -0.34 -14.86 19.93
CA ILE A 372 -0.10 -15.40 21.27
C ILE A 372 -0.68 -16.83 21.32
N ARG A 373 0.15 -17.82 21.66
CA ARG A 373 -0.22 -19.25 21.56
C ARG A 373 -0.98 -19.78 22.76
N ASP A 374 -0.74 -19.23 23.95
CA ASP A 374 -1.36 -19.70 25.19
C ASP A 374 -2.75 -19.08 25.33
N ARG A 375 -3.79 -19.83 24.92
CA ARG A 375 -5.18 -19.36 24.90
C ARG A 375 -5.81 -19.25 26.28
N GLU A 376 -5.30 -19.92 27.31
CA GLU A 376 -5.83 -19.75 28.66
C GLU A 376 -5.18 -18.54 29.33
N ALA A 377 -3.85 -18.40 29.23
CA ALA A 377 -3.16 -17.23 29.76
C ALA A 377 -3.65 -15.91 29.14
N ILE A 378 -4.01 -15.90 27.84
CA ILE A 378 -4.50 -14.69 27.18
C ILE A 378 -5.91 -14.29 27.66
N LYS A 379 -6.76 -15.26 28.03
CA LYS A 379 -8.07 -15.00 28.63
C LYS A 379 -7.92 -14.34 29.99
N ASP A 380 -7.06 -14.87 30.84
CA ASP A 380 -6.79 -14.28 32.16
C ASP A 380 -6.19 -12.87 32.04
N PHE A 381 -5.26 -12.70 31.10
CA PHE A 381 -4.62 -11.41 30.81
C PHE A 381 -5.64 -10.32 30.45
N TYR A 382 -6.57 -10.61 29.51
CA TYR A 382 -7.58 -9.65 29.10
C TYR A 382 -8.70 -9.50 30.12
N ALA A 383 -9.11 -10.57 30.83
CA ALA A 383 -10.15 -10.50 31.85
C ALA A 383 -9.80 -9.49 32.96
N GLN A 384 -8.54 -9.44 33.39
CA GLN A 384 -8.04 -8.46 34.36
C GLN A 384 -8.04 -7.02 33.82
N ARG A 385 -8.01 -6.85 32.50
CA ARG A 385 -7.95 -5.56 31.77
C ARG A 385 -9.30 -5.14 31.17
N GLY A 386 -10.41 -5.74 31.60
CA GLY A 386 -11.75 -5.40 31.11
C GLY A 386 -12.18 -6.12 29.83
N GLY A 387 -11.51 -7.22 29.48
CA GLY A 387 -11.77 -8.06 28.32
C GLY A 387 -11.27 -7.45 27.01
N CYS A 388 -11.52 -8.15 25.91
CA CYS A 388 -11.24 -7.70 24.54
C CYS A 388 -12.36 -8.16 23.60
N ILE A 389 -12.30 -7.69 22.34
CA ILE A 389 -12.98 -8.32 21.21
C ILE A 389 -12.06 -9.45 20.73
N TRP A 390 -12.57 -10.68 20.72
CA TRP A 390 -11.82 -11.86 20.29
C TRP A 390 -11.64 -11.89 18.77
N LEU A 391 -10.46 -12.24 18.27
CA LEU A 391 -10.23 -12.45 16.84
C LEU A 391 -10.95 -13.71 16.40
N MET A 392 -11.50 -13.65 15.19
CA MET A 392 -12.09 -14.83 14.55
C MET A 392 -11.01 -15.90 14.32
N GLU A 393 -11.39 -17.18 14.34
CA GLU A 393 -10.47 -18.26 13.97
C GLU A 393 -10.05 -18.11 12.50
N HIS A 394 -8.77 -18.31 12.21
CA HIS A 394 -8.20 -18.10 10.87
C HIS A 394 -8.57 -16.72 10.27
N PRO A 395 -8.21 -15.61 10.94
CA PRO A 395 -8.54 -14.28 10.45
C PRO A 395 -7.69 -13.98 9.22
N GLY A 396 -8.34 -13.70 8.08
CA GLY A 396 -7.71 -13.39 6.81
C GLY A 396 -7.27 -14.61 5.98
N HIS A 397 -7.46 -14.48 4.65
CA HIS A 397 -7.07 -15.44 3.60
C HIS A 397 -7.30 -16.89 4.03
N ASN A 398 -8.57 -17.28 4.10
CA ASN A 398 -8.98 -18.49 4.80
C ASN A 398 -9.90 -19.43 4.02
N PHE A 399 -10.28 -19.11 2.78
CA PHE A 399 -11.05 -20.01 1.92
C PHE A 399 -10.49 -21.44 1.91
N HIS A 400 -9.19 -21.62 1.70
CA HIS A 400 -8.53 -22.93 1.70
C HIS A 400 -8.16 -23.45 3.10
N LYS A 401 -8.37 -22.66 4.15
CA LYS A 401 -8.34 -23.16 5.54
C LYS A 401 -9.69 -23.75 5.94
N LEU A 402 -10.78 -23.11 5.50
CA LEU A 402 -12.15 -23.58 5.69
C LEU A 402 -12.47 -24.79 4.83
N ILE A 403 -12.03 -24.77 3.56
CA ILE A 403 -12.22 -25.83 2.57
C ILE A 403 -10.85 -26.28 2.07
N PRO A 404 -10.09 -27.09 2.84
CA PRO A 404 -8.75 -27.52 2.43
C PRO A 404 -8.78 -28.34 1.14
N PRO A 405 -8.02 -27.96 0.09
CA PRO A 405 -7.93 -28.72 -1.15
C PRO A 405 -7.58 -30.20 -0.92
N LYS A 406 -6.64 -30.47 0.01
CA LYS A 406 -6.23 -31.83 0.38
C LYS A 406 -7.37 -32.71 0.91
N LYS A 407 -8.46 -32.10 1.41
CA LYS A 407 -9.62 -32.82 1.95
C LYS A 407 -10.76 -32.88 0.93
N TYR A 408 -11.05 -31.78 0.24
CA TYR A 408 -12.27 -31.67 -0.56
C TYR A 408 -12.05 -31.87 -2.06
N PHE A 409 -10.87 -31.59 -2.63
CA PHE A 409 -10.72 -31.45 -4.09
C PHE A 409 -10.94 -32.76 -4.87
N SER A 410 -10.58 -33.92 -4.30
CA SER A 410 -10.75 -35.22 -4.99
C SER A 410 -12.21 -35.66 -5.10
N GLU A 411 -13.04 -35.30 -4.13
CA GLU A 411 -14.46 -35.69 -4.06
C GLU A 411 -15.37 -34.58 -4.59
N HIS A 412 -14.96 -33.32 -4.40
CA HIS A 412 -15.71 -32.11 -4.74
C HIS A 412 -14.83 -31.09 -5.49
N PRO A 413 -14.30 -31.42 -6.68
CA PRO A 413 -13.54 -30.47 -7.48
C PRO A 413 -14.35 -29.20 -7.81
N GLU A 414 -15.67 -29.30 -7.90
CA GLU A 414 -16.63 -28.21 -8.16
C GLU A 414 -16.76 -27.18 -7.04
N PHE A 415 -16.17 -27.43 -5.86
CA PHE A 415 -16.05 -26.43 -4.79
C PHE A 415 -15.00 -25.36 -5.13
N PHE A 416 -14.09 -25.65 -6.05
CA PHE A 416 -12.95 -24.82 -6.38
C PHE A 416 -13.15 -24.06 -7.70
N CYS A 417 -12.09 -23.47 -8.23
CA CYS A 417 -12.18 -22.66 -9.45
C CYS A 417 -12.28 -23.54 -10.68
N PHE A 418 -13.30 -23.32 -11.51
CA PHE A 418 -13.28 -23.79 -12.89
C PHE A 418 -12.42 -22.85 -13.72
N ASP A 419 -11.36 -23.38 -14.31
CA ASP A 419 -10.46 -22.68 -15.21
C ASP A 419 -10.92 -22.94 -16.64
N ARG A 420 -11.43 -21.91 -17.30
CA ARG A 420 -11.96 -22.02 -18.67
C ARG A 420 -10.87 -22.27 -19.69
N ALA A 421 -9.65 -21.76 -19.47
CA ALA A 421 -8.54 -21.92 -20.40
C ALA A 421 -8.07 -23.39 -20.47
N THR A 422 -8.14 -24.11 -19.36
CA THR A 422 -7.79 -25.54 -19.30
C THR A 422 -9.00 -26.47 -19.39
N GLY A 423 -10.21 -25.96 -19.16
CA GLY A 423 -11.43 -26.75 -19.08
C GLY A 423 -11.52 -27.64 -17.84
N GLN A 424 -10.71 -27.37 -16.81
CA GLN A 424 -10.58 -28.20 -15.61
C GLN A 424 -10.87 -27.41 -14.33
N TRP A 425 -11.19 -28.13 -13.26
CA TRP A 425 -11.22 -27.56 -11.92
C TRP A 425 -9.80 -27.47 -11.35
N ARG A 426 -9.53 -26.43 -10.58
CA ARG A 426 -8.22 -26.10 -10.01
C ARG A 426 -8.38 -25.52 -8.61
N ALA A 427 -7.60 -26.02 -7.66
CA ALA A 427 -7.51 -25.46 -6.32
C ALA A 427 -6.23 -24.62 -6.09
N GLU A 428 -5.14 -24.92 -6.78
CA GLU A 428 -3.88 -24.19 -6.59
C GLU A 428 -3.92 -22.82 -7.26
N ARG A 429 -3.39 -21.77 -6.60
CA ARG A 429 -3.42 -20.37 -7.10
C ARG A 429 -4.82 -19.91 -7.57
N ALA A 430 -5.86 -20.47 -6.97
CA ALA A 430 -7.26 -20.21 -7.30
C ALA A 430 -8.08 -19.83 -6.05
N GLN A 431 -9.26 -19.26 -6.27
CA GLN A 431 -10.31 -19.02 -5.28
C GLN A 431 -11.36 -20.14 -5.30
N LEU A 432 -12.26 -20.15 -4.31
CA LEU A 432 -13.41 -21.07 -4.31
C LEU A 432 -14.45 -20.69 -5.37
N CYS A 433 -15.29 -21.65 -5.76
CA CYS A 433 -16.50 -21.37 -6.51
C CYS A 433 -17.46 -20.55 -5.64
N THR A 434 -18.03 -19.46 -6.16
CA THR A 434 -18.90 -18.57 -5.37
C THR A 434 -20.39 -18.83 -5.57
N THR A 435 -20.73 -19.82 -6.38
CA THR A 435 -22.11 -20.14 -6.80
C THR A 435 -22.52 -21.58 -6.53
N ASN A 436 -21.60 -22.44 -6.08
CA ASN A 436 -21.88 -23.84 -5.83
C ASN A 436 -22.76 -24.01 -4.57
N PRO A 437 -23.98 -24.57 -4.68
CA PRO A 437 -24.90 -24.70 -3.54
C PRO A 437 -24.42 -25.70 -2.47
N GLU A 438 -23.72 -26.77 -2.85
CA GLU A 438 -23.19 -27.77 -1.92
C GLU A 438 -22.03 -27.21 -1.09
N LEU A 439 -21.16 -26.41 -1.73
CA LEU A 439 -20.12 -25.66 -1.02
C LEU A 439 -20.73 -24.69 0.01
N ILE A 440 -21.79 -23.97 -0.37
CA ILE A 440 -22.48 -23.03 0.54
C ILE A 440 -23.07 -23.78 1.73
N ALA A 441 -23.66 -24.95 1.51
CA ALA A 441 -24.19 -25.80 2.57
C ALA A 441 -23.08 -26.29 3.53
N GLU A 442 -21.93 -26.70 2.99
CA GLU A 442 -20.78 -27.12 3.82
C GLU A 442 -20.18 -25.96 4.61
N LEU A 443 -20.02 -24.78 4.00
CA LEU A 443 -19.63 -23.56 4.71
C LEU A 443 -20.64 -23.20 5.81
N GLY A 444 -21.94 -23.38 5.55
CA GLY A 444 -23.00 -23.20 6.55
C GLY A 444 -22.87 -24.15 7.73
N ARG A 445 -22.55 -25.43 7.48
CA ARG A 445 -22.26 -26.42 8.51
C ARG A 445 -21.04 -26.01 9.35
N LEU A 446 -19.94 -25.62 8.70
CA LEU A 446 -18.73 -25.13 9.36
C LEU A 446 -19.00 -23.88 10.21
N ALA A 447 -19.85 -22.97 9.73
CA ALA A 447 -20.23 -21.78 10.47
C ALA A 447 -21.07 -22.10 11.72
N ARG A 448 -21.97 -23.09 11.66
CA ARG A 448 -22.70 -23.56 12.85
C ARG A 448 -21.75 -24.14 13.89
N ASP A 449 -20.82 -25.00 13.48
CA ASP A 449 -19.80 -25.56 14.38
C ASP A 449 -18.91 -24.47 14.99
N TYR A 450 -18.62 -23.41 14.23
CA TYR A 450 -17.87 -22.25 14.70
C TYR A 450 -18.61 -21.49 15.79
N PHE A 451 -19.87 -21.10 15.57
CA PHE A 451 -20.63 -20.35 16.58
C PHE A 451 -21.00 -21.18 17.81
N GLN A 452 -21.07 -22.51 17.69
CA GLN A 452 -21.21 -23.38 18.86
C GLN A 452 -19.96 -23.34 19.77
N ARG A 453 -18.77 -23.24 19.17
CA ARG A 453 -17.49 -23.16 19.90
C ARG A 453 -17.17 -21.75 20.39
N HIS A 454 -17.64 -20.73 19.67
CA HIS A 454 -17.37 -19.31 19.92
C HIS A 454 -18.68 -18.49 19.96
N PRO A 455 -19.55 -18.71 20.97
CA PRO A 455 -20.84 -18.03 21.07
C PRO A 455 -20.72 -16.51 21.20
N GLU A 456 -19.59 -16.00 21.68
CA GLU A 456 -19.27 -14.59 21.82
C GLU A 456 -18.96 -13.89 20.48
N GLN A 457 -18.61 -14.65 19.44
CA GLN A 457 -18.29 -14.10 18.12
C GLN A 457 -19.55 -13.62 17.40
N GLN A 458 -19.43 -12.53 16.66
CA GLN A 458 -20.56 -11.94 15.91
C GLN A 458 -20.54 -12.33 14.43
N TYR A 459 -19.35 -12.62 13.88
CA TYR A 459 -19.18 -12.86 12.46
C TYR A 459 -18.37 -14.13 12.21
N PHE A 460 -18.78 -14.90 11.21
CA PHE A 460 -17.99 -15.99 10.65
C PHE A 460 -16.94 -15.42 9.68
N PRO A 461 -15.67 -15.82 9.77
CA PRO A 461 -14.62 -15.29 8.91
C PRO A 461 -14.67 -15.94 7.52
N LEU A 462 -14.91 -15.16 6.46
CA LEU A 462 -14.98 -15.64 5.08
C LEU A 462 -14.11 -14.73 4.18
N PHE A 463 -12.83 -15.05 4.06
CA PHE A 463 -11.85 -14.19 3.41
C PHE A 463 -11.20 -14.86 2.21
N GLN A 464 -11.32 -14.24 1.04
CA GLN A 464 -10.68 -14.67 -0.19
C GLN A 464 -9.18 -14.91 0.00
N GLU A 465 -8.62 -15.85 -0.73
CA GLU A 465 -7.19 -16.18 -0.69
C GLU A 465 -6.33 -14.99 -1.15
N ASP A 466 -5.09 -14.95 -0.64
CA ASP A 466 -4.12 -13.88 -0.91
C ASP A 466 -3.54 -13.95 -2.34
N GLY A 467 -3.21 -12.78 -2.89
CA GLY A 467 -2.60 -12.60 -4.21
C GLY A 467 -3.59 -12.57 -5.38
N ALA A 468 -3.04 -12.38 -6.59
CA ALA A 468 -3.78 -12.41 -7.86
C ALA A 468 -4.16 -13.84 -8.24
N ARG A 469 -5.06 -14.46 -7.47
CA ARG A 469 -5.53 -15.82 -7.73
C ARG A 469 -6.73 -15.82 -8.67
N LEU A 470 -6.81 -16.88 -9.48
CA LEU A 470 -7.90 -17.06 -10.43
C LEU A 470 -9.24 -17.24 -9.69
N TRP A 471 -10.24 -16.48 -10.12
CA TRP A 471 -11.61 -16.61 -9.65
C TRP A 471 -12.41 -17.53 -10.56
N CYS A 472 -13.26 -18.39 -9.98
CA CYS A 472 -14.02 -19.41 -10.69
C CYS A 472 -14.75 -18.88 -11.94
N GLN A 473 -14.45 -19.47 -13.10
CA GLN A 473 -15.00 -19.06 -14.40
C GLN A 473 -16.11 -20.01 -14.89
N CYS A 474 -16.75 -20.76 -13.98
CA CYS A 474 -17.91 -21.57 -14.36
C CYS A 474 -19.07 -20.66 -14.82
N PRO A 475 -19.99 -21.14 -15.69
CA PRO A 475 -21.04 -20.29 -16.26
C PRO A 475 -21.87 -19.52 -15.20
N PRO A 476 -22.25 -20.10 -14.06
CA PRO A 476 -22.93 -19.35 -13.01
C PRO A 476 -22.08 -18.24 -12.38
N CYS A 477 -20.78 -18.46 -12.14
CA CYS A 477 -19.90 -17.43 -11.59
C CYS A 477 -19.69 -16.28 -12.57
N LEU A 478 -19.53 -16.57 -13.87
CA LEU A 478 -19.40 -15.53 -14.90
C LEU A 478 -20.69 -14.73 -15.07
N ALA A 479 -21.85 -15.36 -14.91
CA ALA A 479 -23.15 -14.69 -15.00
C ALA A 479 -23.37 -13.63 -13.89
N LEU A 480 -22.62 -13.71 -12.78
CA LEU A 480 -22.67 -12.69 -11.72
C LEU A 480 -21.82 -11.46 -12.03
N ASN A 481 -20.80 -11.61 -12.89
CA ASN A 481 -19.78 -10.58 -13.06
C ASN A 481 -20.15 -9.58 -14.18
N PRO A 482 -20.29 -8.28 -13.87
CA PRO A 482 -20.59 -7.26 -14.87
C PRO A 482 -19.53 -7.12 -15.98
N SER A 483 -18.27 -7.45 -15.72
CA SER A 483 -17.19 -7.36 -16.73
C SER A 483 -17.15 -8.56 -17.69
N GLY A 484 -17.84 -9.66 -17.36
CA GLY A 484 -17.67 -10.95 -18.03
C GLY A 484 -16.31 -11.64 -17.79
N SER A 485 -15.43 -11.05 -16.97
CA SER A 485 -14.10 -11.59 -16.62
C SER A 485 -13.71 -11.30 -15.16
N ASN A 486 -13.42 -12.35 -14.40
CA ASN A 486 -13.08 -12.24 -12.98
C ASN A 486 -11.60 -11.88 -12.70
N LEU A 487 -10.81 -11.60 -13.75
CA LEU A 487 -9.40 -11.19 -13.60
C LEU A 487 -9.29 -9.71 -13.20
N ALA A 488 -10.17 -8.86 -13.73
CA ALA A 488 -10.15 -7.42 -13.47
C ALA A 488 -10.99 -6.98 -12.26
N LYS A 489 -12.16 -7.62 -12.07
CA LYS A 489 -13.11 -7.32 -10.99
C LYS A 489 -13.87 -8.60 -10.61
N ALA A 490 -13.98 -8.91 -9.33
CA ALA A 490 -14.70 -10.10 -8.84
C ALA A 490 -15.55 -9.82 -7.58
N THR A 491 -15.89 -8.55 -7.33
CA THR A 491 -16.62 -8.14 -6.12
C THR A 491 -17.98 -8.82 -6.01
N GLU A 492 -18.73 -8.88 -7.11
CA GLU A 492 -20.04 -9.52 -7.17
C GLU A 492 -19.98 -11.00 -6.77
N ASN A 493 -18.95 -11.72 -7.22
CA ASN A 493 -18.70 -13.11 -6.83
C ASN A 493 -18.48 -13.22 -5.32
N ASN A 494 -17.62 -12.37 -4.76
CA ASN A 494 -17.30 -12.41 -3.33
C ASN A 494 -18.52 -12.07 -2.46
N ILE A 495 -19.27 -11.02 -2.82
CA ILE A 495 -20.47 -10.60 -2.09
C ILE A 495 -21.61 -11.60 -2.27
N ASN A 496 -21.73 -12.26 -3.42
CA ASN A 496 -22.71 -13.32 -3.61
C ASN A 496 -22.49 -14.49 -2.62
N LEU A 497 -21.24 -14.97 -2.49
CA LEU A 497 -20.91 -16.02 -1.54
C LEU A 497 -21.19 -15.59 -0.10
N ALA A 498 -20.81 -14.36 0.27
CA ALA A 498 -21.06 -13.82 1.61
C ALA A 498 -22.57 -13.71 1.91
N ASN A 499 -23.37 -13.19 0.98
CA ASN A 499 -24.83 -13.09 1.11
C ASN A 499 -25.47 -14.47 1.29
N LEU A 500 -25.09 -15.45 0.46
CA LEU A 500 -25.62 -16.81 0.52
C LEU A 500 -25.28 -17.49 1.84
N LEU A 501 -24.03 -17.39 2.30
CA LEU A 501 -23.60 -17.94 3.58
C LEU A 501 -24.28 -17.23 4.76
N CYS A 502 -24.42 -15.91 4.71
CA CYS A 502 -25.10 -15.14 5.75
C CYS A 502 -26.57 -15.58 5.91
N ARG A 503 -27.28 -15.85 4.80
CA ARG A 503 -28.64 -16.42 4.85
C ARG A 503 -28.66 -17.79 5.51
N GLU A 504 -27.68 -18.65 5.23
CA GLU A 504 -27.58 -19.97 5.84
C GLU A 504 -27.28 -19.90 7.35
N ILE A 505 -26.36 -19.02 7.78
CA ILE A 505 -26.04 -18.79 9.19
C ILE A 505 -27.28 -18.34 9.96
N ARG A 506 -28.02 -17.37 9.43
CA ARG A 506 -29.16 -16.73 10.10
C ARG A 506 -30.38 -17.64 10.27
N ARG A 507 -30.41 -18.80 9.60
CA ARG A 507 -31.44 -19.82 9.83
C ARG A 507 -31.36 -20.42 11.25
N THR A 508 -30.16 -20.51 11.81
CA THR A 508 -29.95 -21.07 13.16
C THR A 508 -29.37 -20.06 14.15
N HIS A 509 -28.74 -18.98 13.67
CA HIS A 509 -28.13 -17.94 14.48
C HIS A 509 -28.54 -16.54 13.96
N PRO A 510 -29.76 -16.08 14.26
CA PRO A 510 -30.35 -14.89 13.62
C PRO A 510 -29.60 -13.57 13.93
N ASP A 511 -28.86 -13.52 15.04
CA ASP A 511 -28.03 -12.38 15.46
C ASP A 511 -26.63 -12.36 14.83
N LYS A 512 -26.22 -13.44 14.15
CA LYS A 512 -24.87 -13.60 13.63
C LYS A 512 -24.75 -13.23 12.15
N GLY A 513 -23.52 -13.01 11.72
CA GLY A 513 -23.18 -12.59 10.37
C GLY A 513 -21.94 -13.26 9.79
N VAL A 514 -21.43 -12.69 8.70
CA VAL A 514 -20.19 -13.07 8.02
C VAL A 514 -19.34 -11.82 7.78
N CYS A 515 -18.01 -11.94 7.91
CA CYS A 515 -17.08 -10.87 7.58
C CYS A 515 -16.24 -11.29 6.37
N THR A 516 -16.17 -10.45 5.33
CA THR A 516 -15.39 -10.70 4.10
C THR A 516 -14.55 -9.50 3.69
N TYR A 517 -13.55 -9.75 2.83
CA TYR A 517 -12.69 -8.69 2.30
C TYR A 517 -13.34 -7.93 1.14
N ALA A 518 -12.96 -6.66 1.01
CA ALA A 518 -12.88 -5.96 -0.25
C ALA A 518 -11.38 -5.70 -0.53
N TYR A 519 -10.75 -6.59 -1.29
CA TYR A 519 -9.28 -6.69 -1.42
C TYR A 519 -8.85 -7.05 -2.86
N GLY A 520 -7.84 -6.36 -3.38
CA GLY A 520 -7.32 -6.62 -4.73
C GLY A 520 -8.42 -6.44 -5.78
N VAL A 521 -8.73 -7.50 -6.53
CA VAL A 521 -9.77 -7.49 -7.58
C VAL A 521 -11.20 -7.41 -7.04
N THR A 522 -11.40 -7.42 -5.71
CA THR A 522 -12.72 -7.24 -5.07
C THR A 522 -12.83 -5.94 -4.29
N SER A 523 -11.86 -5.03 -4.40
CA SER A 523 -11.85 -3.79 -3.62
C SER A 523 -12.95 -2.81 -4.03
N SER A 524 -13.20 -2.68 -5.33
CA SER A 524 -14.24 -1.77 -5.84
C SER A 524 -15.64 -2.25 -5.44
N PRO A 525 -16.55 -1.36 -5.01
CA PRO A 525 -17.92 -1.71 -4.65
C PRO A 525 -18.68 -2.48 -5.74
N PRO A 526 -19.62 -3.36 -5.35
CA PRO A 526 -20.44 -4.09 -6.31
C PRO A 526 -21.47 -3.17 -6.98
N GLU A 527 -21.79 -3.46 -8.23
CA GLU A 527 -22.81 -2.73 -9.00
C GLU A 527 -24.19 -3.37 -8.86
N ASN A 528 -24.24 -4.71 -8.90
CA ASN A 528 -25.49 -5.46 -9.00
C ASN A 528 -25.84 -6.26 -7.74
N ILE A 529 -24.85 -6.79 -7.04
CA ILE A 529 -25.04 -7.67 -5.87
C ILE A 529 -24.59 -6.93 -4.61
N LEU A 530 -25.55 -6.29 -3.95
CA LEU A 530 -25.28 -5.50 -2.76
C LEU A 530 -25.11 -6.37 -1.51
N PRO A 531 -24.24 -6.00 -0.55
CA PRO A 531 -24.13 -6.72 0.72
C PRO A 531 -25.44 -6.60 1.51
N GLN A 532 -25.94 -7.73 2.01
CA GLN A 532 -27.11 -7.75 2.88
C GLN A 532 -26.73 -7.45 4.33
N GLU A 533 -27.71 -7.14 5.18
CA GLU A 533 -27.50 -7.01 6.63
C GLU A 533 -26.81 -8.27 7.17
N GLY A 534 -25.84 -8.10 8.08
CA GLY A 534 -25.02 -9.19 8.62
C GLY A 534 -23.81 -9.57 7.76
N VAL A 535 -23.63 -8.97 6.58
CA VAL A 535 -22.38 -9.05 5.82
C VAL A 535 -21.53 -7.82 6.17
N ARG A 536 -20.50 -8.02 6.99
CA ARG A 536 -19.53 -6.98 7.34
C ARG A 536 -18.38 -6.99 6.33
N ILE A 537 -17.99 -5.80 5.88
CA ILE A 537 -16.91 -5.62 4.90
C ILE A 537 -15.64 -5.17 5.60
N MET A 538 -14.53 -5.82 5.29
CA MET A 538 -13.18 -5.38 5.63
C MET A 538 -12.49 -4.87 4.37
N TYR A 539 -12.44 -3.55 4.20
CA TYR A 539 -11.90 -2.89 3.01
C TYR A 539 -10.40 -2.65 3.16
N CYS A 540 -9.60 -3.22 2.27
CA CYS A 540 -8.15 -3.03 2.25
C CYS A 540 -7.79 -1.74 1.50
N TYR A 541 -7.53 -0.68 2.26
CA TYR A 541 -7.16 0.61 1.71
C TYR A 541 -5.76 0.57 1.09
N SER A 542 -5.63 1.11 -0.12
CA SER A 542 -4.36 1.29 -0.79
C SER A 542 -4.24 2.73 -1.33
N PRO A 543 -3.14 3.44 -1.07
CA PRO A 543 -2.90 4.78 -1.61
C PRO A 543 -2.40 4.74 -3.08
N GLY A 544 -2.34 3.55 -3.71
CA GLY A 544 -1.99 3.44 -5.13
C GLY A 544 -0.54 3.78 -5.44
N GLY A 545 0.39 3.46 -4.54
CA GLY A 545 1.85 3.52 -4.77
C GLY A 545 2.57 4.81 -4.35
N ASP A 546 1.83 5.88 -4.03
CA ASP A 546 2.35 7.12 -3.44
C ASP A 546 2.04 7.15 -1.93
N PRO A 547 3.05 6.99 -1.05
CA PRO A 547 2.84 6.99 0.41
C PRO A 547 2.27 8.31 0.97
N GLY A 548 2.49 9.42 0.27
CA GLY A 548 2.03 10.75 0.68
C GLY A 548 0.67 11.13 0.12
N ARG A 549 0.06 10.27 -0.73
CA ARG A 549 -1.23 10.55 -1.35
C ARG A 549 -2.33 10.63 -0.31
N GLN A 550 -3.05 11.75 -0.30
CA GLN A 550 -4.16 11.97 0.61
C GLN A 550 -5.36 11.10 0.21
N PRO A 551 -6.21 10.68 1.17
CA PRO A 551 -7.33 9.79 0.86
C PRO A 551 -8.26 10.38 -0.20
N TRP A 552 -8.53 11.69 -0.17
CA TRP A 552 -9.38 12.37 -1.16
C TRP A 552 -8.75 12.54 -2.55
N GLU A 553 -7.44 12.34 -2.69
CA GLU A 553 -6.73 12.34 -3.98
C GLU A 553 -6.75 10.97 -4.66
N SER A 554 -7.25 9.95 -3.97
CA SER A 554 -7.28 8.56 -4.42
C SER A 554 -8.68 8.13 -4.85
N GLY A 555 -8.77 7.26 -5.86
CA GLY A 555 -10.04 6.59 -6.19
C GLY A 555 -10.59 5.74 -5.03
N ALA A 556 -9.73 5.38 -4.06
CA ALA A 556 -10.13 4.66 -2.86
C ALA A 556 -11.09 5.46 -1.97
N LEU A 557 -11.15 6.80 -2.06
CA LEU A 557 -12.17 7.56 -1.33
C LEU A 557 -13.59 7.24 -1.82
N SER A 558 -13.80 7.22 -3.14
CA SER A 558 -15.12 6.91 -3.71
C SER A 558 -15.56 5.50 -3.33
N ASP A 559 -14.62 4.55 -3.33
CA ASP A 559 -14.85 3.19 -2.86
C ASP A 559 -15.23 3.17 -1.38
N LEU A 560 -14.44 3.83 -0.51
CA LEU A 560 -14.70 3.94 0.92
C LEU A 560 -16.07 4.56 1.23
N ALA A 561 -16.40 5.68 0.60
CA ALA A 561 -17.68 6.36 0.80
C ALA A 561 -18.86 5.49 0.35
N THR A 562 -18.71 4.81 -0.80
CA THR A 562 -19.72 3.89 -1.31
C THR A 562 -19.89 2.67 -0.41
N TRP A 563 -18.79 2.04 0.02
CA TRP A 563 -18.84 0.93 0.96
C TRP A 563 -19.48 1.33 2.28
N SER A 564 -19.09 2.48 2.85
CA SER A 564 -19.69 2.99 4.08
C SER A 564 -21.20 3.19 3.92
N ARG A 565 -21.66 3.76 2.80
CA ARG A 565 -23.09 3.90 2.51
C ARG A 565 -23.80 2.55 2.39
N LEU A 566 -23.20 1.57 1.71
CA LEU A 566 -23.77 0.23 1.52
C LEU A 566 -23.89 -0.55 2.84
N THR A 567 -22.95 -0.33 3.77
CA THR A 567 -22.91 -1.01 5.07
C THR A 567 -23.43 -0.17 6.23
N ARG A 568 -23.87 1.07 5.97
CA ARG A 568 -24.25 2.06 7.00
C ARG A 568 -23.14 2.27 8.05
N GLY A 569 -21.90 2.35 7.58
CA GLY A 569 -20.72 2.50 8.42
C GLY A 569 -20.24 1.22 9.10
N ASP A 570 -21.01 0.12 9.10
CA ASP A 570 -20.62 -1.18 9.69
C ASP A 570 -19.59 -1.91 8.80
N MET A 571 -18.42 -1.30 8.70
CA MET A 571 -17.25 -1.82 7.98
C MET A 571 -15.97 -1.57 8.77
N ILE A 572 -14.93 -2.29 8.38
CA ILE A 572 -13.57 -2.16 8.92
C ILE A 572 -12.65 -1.70 7.80
N VAL A 573 -11.89 -0.64 8.02
CA VAL A 573 -10.80 -0.25 7.12
C VAL A 573 -9.53 -0.97 7.55
N TYR A 574 -9.01 -1.80 6.65
CA TYR A 574 -7.71 -2.43 6.77
C TYR A 574 -6.66 -1.50 6.16
N SER A 575 -5.76 -0.98 7.00
CA SER A 575 -4.75 0.03 6.64
C SER A 575 -3.34 -0.49 6.90
N TYR A 576 -2.38 -0.12 6.04
CA TYR A 576 -0.98 -0.57 6.11
C TYR A 576 -0.07 0.53 6.68
N HIS A 577 0.47 0.33 7.87
CA HIS A 577 1.25 1.30 8.65
C HIS A 577 2.75 1.05 8.45
N TYR A 578 3.20 1.24 7.21
CA TYR A 578 4.57 0.97 6.79
C TYR A 578 5.18 2.17 6.08
N LEU A 579 6.33 2.62 6.57
CA LEU A 579 7.25 3.48 5.84
C LEU A 579 8.69 3.09 6.17
N SER A 580 9.15 2.04 5.47
CA SER A 580 10.48 1.46 5.58
C SER A 580 11.10 1.28 4.18
N PRO A 581 12.42 1.02 4.07
CA PRO A 581 13.05 0.78 2.77
C PRO A 581 12.41 -0.36 1.95
N ARG A 582 11.80 -1.34 2.63
CA ARG A 582 11.07 -2.43 1.99
C ARG A 582 9.66 -2.03 1.57
N TYR A 583 8.94 -1.35 2.45
CA TYR A 583 7.52 -1.08 2.32
C TYR A 583 7.26 0.41 2.53
N ALA A 584 6.95 1.11 1.45
CA ALA A 584 6.54 2.51 1.48
C ALA A 584 5.04 2.58 1.17
N TYR A 585 4.21 2.50 2.20
CA TYR A 585 2.75 2.54 2.05
C TYR A 585 2.16 3.86 2.48
N ILE A 586 2.59 4.45 3.60
CA ILE A 586 1.91 5.63 4.12
C ILE A 586 2.80 6.55 4.94
N THR A 587 2.65 7.86 4.75
CA THR A 587 3.20 8.87 5.66
C THR A 587 2.28 9.11 6.85
N ASP A 588 2.80 9.69 7.92
CA ASP A 588 2.04 10.11 9.10
C ASP A 588 0.88 11.07 8.77
N THR A 589 1.09 12.00 7.84
CA THR A 589 0.06 12.95 7.39
C THR A 589 -1.08 12.23 6.67
N ALA A 590 -0.73 11.36 5.71
CA ALA A 590 -1.74 10.57 4.98
C ALA A 590 -2.50 9.62 5.92
N LEU A 591 -1.79 9.00 6.88
CA LEU A 591 -2.39 8.14 7.90
C LEU A 591 -3.41 8.91 8.75
N THR A 592 -3.04 10.08 9.25
CA THR A 592 -3.94 10.96 10.01
C THR A 592 -5.20 11.28 9.23
N ASN A 593 -5.05 11.62 7.96
CA ASN A 593 -6.18 12.01 7.13
C ASN A 593 -7.07 10.82 6.74
N ILE A 594 -6.57 9.59 6.69
CA ILE A 594 -7.42 8.39 6.56
C ILE A 594 -8.34 8.25 7.78
N PHE A 595 -7.82 8.39 9.00
CA PHE A 595 -8.66 8.27 10.20
C PHE A 595 -9.72 9.39 10.28
N ARG A 596 -9.41 10.59 9.82
CA ARG A 596 -10.38 11.69 9.70
C ARG A 596 -11.43 11.41 8.63
N ALA A 597 -11.02 10.87 7.49
CA ALA A 597 -11.96 10.43 6.46
C ALA A 597 -12.90 9.35 7.00
N MET A 598 -12.39 8.39 7.78
CA MET A 598 -13.20 7.36 8.42
C MET A 598 -14.26 7.95 9.36
N ASP A 599 -13.89 8.92 10.21
CA ASP A 599 -14.83 9.61 11.11
C ASP A 599 -15.91 10.38 10.33
N LEU A 600 -15.52 11.16 9.30
CA LEU A 600 -16.46 11.91 8.47
C LEU A 600 -17.37 11.03 7.61
N LEU A 601 -16.95 9.80 7.30
CA LEU A 601 -17.72 8.80 6.56
C LEU A 601 -18.49 7.83 7.48
N ASP A 602 -18.51 8.07 8.79
CA ASP A 602 -19.18 7.25 9.80
C ASP A 602 -18.71 5.78 9.86
N ILE A 603 -17.46 5.50 9.46
CA ILE A 603 -16.86 4.16 9.46
C ILE A 603 -16.54 3.74 10.90
N LYS A 604 -16.93 2.51 11.29
CA LYS A 604 -16.87 2.07 12.69
C LYS A 604 -15.62 1.29 13.10
N GLY A 605 -14.79 0.84 12.17
CA GLY A 605 -13.70 -0.09 12.47
C GLY A 605 -12.39 0.16 11.75
N SER A 606 -11.30 -0.17 12.43
CA SER A 606 -9.92 -0.16 11.90
C SER A 606 -9.21 -1.47 12.19
N ASN A 607 -8.55 -2.01 11.17
CA ASN A 607 -7.56 -3.07 11.26
C ASN A 607 -6.21 -2.54 10.78
N GLN A 608 -5.24 -2.40 11.67
CA GLN A 608 -3.99 -1.68 11.42
C GLN A 608 -2.84 -2.66 11.22
N GLU A 609 -2.52 -2.97 9.97
CA GLU A 609 -1.37 -3.82 9.64
C GLU A 609 -0.06 -3.08 9.89
N SER A 610 0.82 -3.71 10.65
CA SER A 610 2.15 -3.19 10.99
C SER A 610 3.14 -4.35 11.16
N ALA A 611 4.44 -4.07 11.11
CA ALA A 611 5.48 -5.08 11.33
C ALA A 611 6.02 -4.97 12.74
N GLU A 612 6.78 -5.98 13.16
CA GLU A 612 7.49 -5.96 14.43
C GLU A 612 8.77 -5.09 14.43
N SER A 613 8.63 -3.85 13.95
CA SER A 613 9.71 -2.87 13.83
C SER A 613 9.43 -1.64 14.71
N TRP A 614 10.33 -1.38 15.67
CA TRP A 614 10.28 -0.22 16.56
C TRP A 614 11.41 0.79 16.30
N GLY A 615 12.17 0.61 15.21
CA GLY A 615 13.08 1.61 14.66
C GLY A 615 12.45 2.38 13.49
N GLY A 616 13.00 3.55 13.19
CA GLY A 616 12.63 4.36 12.04
C GLY A 616 11.26 5.03 12.17
N VAL A 617 10.56 5.14 11.03
CA VAL A 617 9.26 5.83 10.94
C VAL A 617 8.13 4.96 11.50
N ASP A 618 8.16 3.64 11.25
CA ASP A 618 7.11 2.68 11.61
C ASP A 618 6.67 2.84 13.08
N ALA A 619 7.62 2.97 14.02
CA ALA A 619 7.31 3.10 15.45
C ALA A 619 6.30 4.22 15.77
N TYR A 620 6.48 5.39 15.13
CA TYR A 620 5.54 6.50 15.29
C TYR A 620 4.21 6.23 14.57
N LEU A 621 4.21 5.59 13.40
CA LEU A 621 2.98 5.23 12.69
C LEU A 621 2.10 4.28 13.53
N LEU A 622 2.69 3.26 14.17
CA LEU A 622 1.98 2.35 15.07
C LEU A 622 1.36 3.12 16.25
N TYR A 623 2.14 3.99 16.90
CA TYR A 623 1.66 4.80 18.01
C TYR A 623 0.55 5.75 17.58
N ALA A 624 0.75 6.51 16.50
CA ALA A 624 -0.23 7.43 15.94
C ALA A 624 -1.52 6.69 15.55
N GLY A 625 -1.42 5.53 14.88
CA GLY A 625 -2.56 4.70 14.52
C GLY A 625 -3.45 4.30 15.71
N ALA A 626 -2.83 3.96 16.84
CA ALA A 626 -3.56 3.65 18.07
C ALA A 626 -4.34 4.85 18.61
N ARG A 627 -3.70 6.04 18.64
CA ARG A 627 -4.30 7.27 19.17
C ARG A 627 -5.36 7.85 18.24
N LEU A 628 -5.12 7.85 16.94
CA LEU A 628 -6.03 8.36 15.91
C LEU A 628 -7.30 7.53 15.77
N ALA A 629 -7.24 6.23 16.05
CA ALA A 629 -8.43 5.37 16.10
C ALA A 629 -9.38 5.73 17.27
N TRP A 630 -8.85 6.37 18.32
CA TRP A 630 -9.64 6.90 19.42
C TRP A 630 -10.10 8.34 19.14
N GLU A 631 -9.19 9.23 18.74
CA GLU A 631 -9.45 10.64 18.42
C GLU A 631 -8.61 11.09 17.21
N PRO A 632 -9.21 11.19 16.00
CA PRO A 632 -8.50 11.56 14.77
C PRO A 632 -8.28 13.06 14.61
N TRP A 633 -8.90 13.89 15.45
CA TRP A 633 -8.84 15.35 15.36
C TRP A 633 -7.82 15.97 16.32
N LEU A 634 -6.82 15.21 16.76
CA LEU A 634 -5.69 15.76 17.50
C LEU A 634 -4.97 16.84 16.67
N ASP A 635 -4.44 17.85 17.35
CA ASP A 635 -3.44 18.75 16.80
C ASP A 635 -2.17 17.93 16.48
N GLU A 636 -1.92 17.74 15.19
CA GLU A 636 -0.88 16.85 14.68
C GLU A 636 0.51 17.27 15.13
N GLN A 637 0.80 18.57 15.09
CA GLN A 637 2.11 19.09 15.44
C GLN A 637 2.34 18.96 16.94
N ALA A 638 1.37 19.36 17.76
CA ALA A 638 1.47 19.22 19.21
C ALA A 638 1.59 17.75 19.64
N PHE A 639 0.88 16.84 18.95
CA PHE A 639 0.94 15.41 19.23
C PHE A 639 2.29 14.79 18.86
N LYS A 640 2.84 15.16 17.69
CA LYS A 640 4.18 14.74 17.26
C LYS A 640 5.26 15.28 18.18
N ASP A 641 5.22 16.57 18.49
CA ASP A 641 6.14 17.23 19.41
C ASP A 641 6.17 16.55 20.79
N ASP A 642 5.01 16.21 21.35
CA ASP A 642 4.92 15.49 22.63
C ASP A 642 5.57 14.10 22.53
N TYR A 643 5.29 13.33 21.47
CA TYR A 643 5.90 12.02 21.25
C TYR A 643 7.44 12.09 21.27
N PHE A 644 8.03 12.97 20.45
CA PHE A 644 9.48 13.03 20.32
C PHE A 644 10.16 13.62 21.56
N ARG A 645 9.61 14.69 22.14
CA ARG A 645 10.16 15.28 23.38
C ARG A 645 10.09 14.31 24.57
N LYS A 646 9.00 13.55 24.71
CA LYS A 646 8.84 12.60 25.81
C LYS A 646 9.73 11.38 25.62
N LEU A 647 9.75 10.79 24.42
CA LEU A 647 10.53 9.58 24.17
C LEU A 647 12.04 9.85 24.21
N TYR A 648 12.49 10.92 23.58
CA TYR A 648 13.92 11.20 23.38
C TYR A 648 14.45 12.36 24.23
N GLY A 649 13.67 12.89 25.18
CA GLY A 649 14.12 13.91 26.13
C GLY A 649 14.67 15.16 25.44
N ALA A 650 15.85 15.62 25.88
CA ALA A 650 16.53 16.79 25.30
C ALA A 650 16.97 16.60 23.84
N GLY A 651 17.01 15.37 23.33
CA GLY A 651 17.28 15.04 21.92
C GLY A 651 16.03 15.01 21.03
N GLY A 652 14.85 15.33 21.59
CA GLY A 652 13.56 15.20 20.90
C GLY A 652 13.47 15.93 19.57
N GLU A 653 13.93 17.18 19.51
CA GLU A 653 13.87 18.00 18.29
C GLU A 653 14.73 17.41 17.17
N GLN A 654 15.93 16.91 17.51
CA GLN A 654 16.84 16.31 16.54
C GLN A 654 16.30 14.97 16.01
N VAL A 655 15.68 14.15 16.87
CA VAL A 655 15.08 12.88 16.43
C VAL A 655 13.80 13.11 15.63
N GLN A 656 13.04 14.17 15.92
CA GLN A 656 11.90 14.58 15.11
C GLN A 656 12.34 15.01 13.71
N HIS A 657 13.40 15.84 13.60
CA HIS A 657 14.00 16.20 12.31
C HIS A 657 14.49 14.98 11.54
N PHE A 658 15.17 14.03 12.23
CA PHE A 658 15.54 12.73 11.66
C PHE A 658 14.33 11.96 11.09
N HIS A 659 13.23 11.89 11.84
CA HIS A 659 12.02 11.21 11.41
C HIS A 659 11.41 11.86 10.16
N GLU A 660 11.34 13.19 10.13
CA GLU A 660 10.78 13.95 9.02
C GLU A 660 11.61 13.80 7.74
N LEU A 661 12.95 13.89 7.84
CA LEU A 661 13.84 13.64 6.70
C LEU A 661 13.76 12.20 6.19
N LEU A 662 13.78 11.22 7.09
CA LEU A 662 13.72 9.82 6.70
C LEU A 662 12.37 9.50 6.05
N SER A 663 11.27 10.01 6.60
CA SER A 663 9.92 9.88 6.03
C SER A 663 9.87 10.45 4.62
N ALA A 664 10.37 11.68 4.42
CA ALA A 664 10.42 12.33 3.11
C ALA A 664 11.26 11.52 2.10
N ALA A 665 12.46 11.07 2.49
CA ALA A 665 13.34 10.30 1.61
C ALA A 665 12.74 8.94 1.23
N LEU A 666 12.08 8.24 2.16
CA LEU A 666 11.45 6.95 1.87
C LEU A 666 10.18 7.09 1.02
N ALA A 667 9.48 8.22 1.11
CA ALA A 667 8.28 8.51 0.33
C ALA A 667 8.60 9.01 -1.09
N ASP A 668 9.77 9.60 -1.33
CA ASP A 668 10.15 10.15 -2.62
C ASP A 668 10.41 9.05 -3.66
N PRO A 669 9.61 8.96 -4.75
CA PRO A 669 9.80 7.95 -5.78
C PRO A 669 11.10 8.14 -6.57
N THR A 670 11.70 9.34 -6.59
CA THR A 670 12.96 9.61 -7.32
C THR A 670 14.17 8.93 -6.68
N TYR A 671 14.08 8.58 -5.39
CA TYR A 671 15.14 7.85 -4.69
C TYR A 671 14.97 6.33 -4.76
N ARG A 672 14.00 5.82 -5.52
CA ARG A 672 13.83 4.38 -5.70
C ARG A 672 14.86 3.83 -6.68
N LEU A 673 15.54 2.77 -6.27
CA LEU A 673 16.57 2.09 -7.06
C LEU A 673 16.15 0.66 -7.40
N ARG A 674 16.60 0.15 -8.56
CA ARG A 674 16.26 -1.19 -9.03
C ARG A 674 17.01 -2.26 -8.25
N MET A 675 16.31 -3.33 -7.90
CA MET A 675 16.88 -4.60 -7.46
C MET A 675 16.04 -5.74 -8.05
N GLY A 676 16.56 -6.39 -9.09
CA GLY A 676 15.83 -7.38 -9.88
C GLY A 676 14.73 -6.73 -10.71
N PHE A 677 13.52 -7.30 -10.65
CA PHE A 677 12.33 -6.77 -11.34
C PHE A 677 11.59 -5.69 -10.54
N ASN A 678 12.04 -5.38 -9.33
CA ASN A 678 11.39 -4.43 -8.42
C ASN A 678 12.26 -3.20 -8.18
N SER A 679 11.65 -2.14 -7.65
CA SER A 679 12.33 -0.94 -7.16
C SER A 679 11.97 -0.68 -5.71
N TYR A 680 12.94 -0.24 -4.93
CA TYR A 680 12.81 -0.04 -3.49
C TYR A 680 13.32 1.33 -3.10
N SER A 681 12.75 1.91 -2.04
CA SER A 681 13.20 3.20 -1.52
C SER A 681 14.64 3.09 -1.02
N SER A 682 15.45 4.09 -1.37
CA SER A 682 16.82 4.26 -0.91
C SER A 682 17.02 5.66 -0.33
N VAL A 683 18.07 5.85 0.45
CA VAL A 683 18.46 7.14 1.00
C VAL A 683 19.75 7.62 0.30
N PRO A 684 19.73 8.81 -0.32
CA PRO A 684 20.90 9.51 -0.84
C PRO A 684 21.99 9.72 0.24
N GLU A 685 23.25 9.82 -0.18
CA GLU A 685 24.39 9.87 0.76
C GLU A 685 24.42 11.17 1.57
N ASP A 686 24.10 12.30 0.96
CA ASP A 686 23.96 13.61 1.60
C ASP A 686 22.86 13.60 2.68
N ILE A 687 21.67 13.07 2.35
CA ILE A 687 20.59 12.87 3.32
C ILE A 687 21.03 11.90 4.42
N GLY A 688 21.73 10.82 4.08
CA GLY A 688 22.28 9.87 5.05
C GLY A 688 23.23 10.51 6.06
N ASN A 689 24.06 11.46 5.61
CA ASN A 689 24.96 12.21 6.47
C ASN A 689 24.20 13.16 7.41
N GLU A 690 23.15 13.83 6.92
CA GLU A 690 22.30 14.68 7.76
C GLU A 690 21.53 13.86 8.81
N LEU A 691 20.96 12.71 8.43
CA LEU A 691 20.31 11.79 9.36
C LEU A 691 21.29 11.32 10.46
N THR A 692 22.55 11.05 10.10
CA THR A 692 23.60 10.66 11.06
C THR A 692 23.88 11.80 12.04
N ALA A 693 24.06 13.03 11.53
CA ALA A 693 24.31 14.21 12.36
C ALA A 693 23.17 14.49 13.35
N CYS A 694 21.92 14.29 12.93
CA CYS A 694 20.75 14.43 13.81
C CYS A 694 20.84 13.49 15.02
N LEU A 695 21.13 12.21 14.79
CA LEU A 695 21.16 11.21 15.85
C LEU A 695 22.42 11.33 16.73
N GLU A 696 23.55 11.80 16.20
CA GLU A 696 24.74 12.13 16.99
C GLU A 696 24.47 13.31 17.93
N ALA A 697 23.83 14.37 17.42
CA ALA A 697 23.45 15.52 18.23
C ALA A 697 22.42 15.14 19.30
N ALA A 698 21.43 14.30 18.96
CA ALA A 698 20.46 13.77 19.92
C ALA A 698 21.16 12.96 21.03
N ALA A 699 22.06 12.05 20.67
CA ALA A 699 22.78 11.21 21.62
C ALA A 699 23.65 12.04 22.58
N ALA A 700 24.31 13.08 22.07
CA ALA A 700 25.07 14.02 22.89
C ALA A 700 24.17 14.79 23.87
N ALA A 701 22.98 15.24 23.42
CA ALA A 701 22.03 15.97 24.26
C ALA A 701 21.46 15.14 25.41
N VAL A 702 21.40 13.81 25.26
CA VAL A 702 20.81 12.89 26.25
C VAL A 702 21.82 11.98 26.93
N ALA A 703 23.12 12.26 26.83
CA ALA A 703 24.17 11.38 27.35
C ALA A 703 24.03 11.02 28.85
N ALA A 704 23.36 11.88 29.63
CA ALA A 704 23.07 11.66 31.05
C ALA A 704 21.70 11.00 31.35
N ASP A 705 20.81 10.88 30.37
CA ASP A 705 19.51 10.20 30.49
C ASP A 705 19.60 8.82 29.83
N ALA A 706 19.86 7.78 30.62
CA ALA A 706 20.06 6.42 30.11
C ALA A 706 18.84 5.89 29.32
N ARG A 707 17.61 6.29 29.68
CA ARG A 707 16.39 5.85 29.02
C ARG A 707 16.27 6.51 27.64
N ALA A 708 16.40 7.84 27.58
CA ALA A 708 16.36 8.57 26.32
C ALA A 708 17.53 8.17 25.40
N LEU A 709 18.72 7.95 25.97
CA LEU A 709 19.89 7.48 25.23
C LEU A 709 19.64 6.10 24.58
N ALA A 710 19.03 5.15 25.29
CA ALA A 710 18.66 3.86 24.73
C ALA A 710 17.66 4.00 23.55
N ALA A 711 16.70 4.93 23.66
CA ALA A 711 15.77 5.23 22.57
C ALA A 711 16.48 5.83 21.34
N VAL A 712 17.43 6.75 21.53
CA VAL A 712 18.25 7.33 20.44
C VAL A 712 19.15 6.27 19.79
N GLN A 713 19.79 5.41 20.59
CA GLN A 713 20.65 4.34 20.09
C GLN A 713 19.89 3.33 19.23
N ALA A 714 18.62 3.04 19.54
CA ALA A 714 17.78 2.21 18.69
C ALA A 714 17.56 2.83 17.30
N GLN A 715 17.45 4.16 17.22
CA GLN A 715 17.35 4.86 15.93
C GLN A 715 18.70 4.86 15.17
N GLN A 716 19.83 4.99 15.87
CA GLN A 716 21.17 4.87 15.25
C GLN A 716 21.39 3.48 14.64
N GLN A 717 20.96 2.45 15.36
CA GLN A 717 20.98 1.07 14.88
C GLN A 717 20.06 0.89 13.66
N TYR A 718 18.86 1.45 13.67
CA TYR A 718 17.96 1.43 12.50
C TYR A 718 18.58 2.16 11.29
N LEU A 719 19.19 3.32 11.50
CA LEU A 719 19.86 4.07 10.43
C LEU A 719 20.98 3.26 9.78
N SER A 720 21.77 2.49 10.56
CA SER A 720 22.80 1.61 9.99
C SER A 720 22.22 0.57 9.00
N TYR A 721 21.02 0.07 9.28
CA TYR A 721 20.28 -0.81 8.36
C TYR A 721 19.87 -0.06 7.08
N VAL A 722 19.31 1.14 7.21
CA VAL A 722 18.86 1.96 6.06
C VAL A 722 20.03 2.34 5.15
N LEU A 723 21.18 2.70 5.73
CA LEU A 723 22.37 3.08 4.95
C LEU A 723 22.96 1.87 4.22
N GLN A 724 23.09 0.71 4.88
CA GLN A 724 23.56 -0.52 4.22
C GLN A 724 22.58 -1.01 3.15
N TRP A 725 21.27 -0.89 3.40
CA TRP A 725 20.24 -1.17 2.40
C TRP A 725 20.40 -0.29 1.16
N SER A 726 20.56 1.02 1.36
CA SER A 726 20.73 1.99 0.27
C SER A 726 22.03 1.75 -0.51
N LYS A 727 23.10 1.35 0.17
CA LYS A 727 24.37 0.94 -0.46
C LYS A 727 24.17 -0.29 -1.34
N LEU A 728 23.51 -1.33 -0.82
CA LEU A 728 23.17 -2.53 -1.59
C LEU A 728 22.33 -2.18 -2.82
N LEU A 729 21.31 -1.32 -2.68
CA LEU A 729 20.47 -0.93 -3.82
C LEU A 729 21.26 -0.20 -4.91
N ARG A 730 22.24 0.65 -4.55
CA ARG A 730 23.12 1.30 -5.54
C ARG A 730 23.97 0.27 -6.28
N ALA A 731 24.59 -0.67 -5.57
CA ALA A 731 25.36 -1.75 -6.19
C ALA A 731 24.49 -2.65 -7.09
N GLY A 732 23.29 -2.99 -6.61
CA GLY A 732 22.31 -3.78 -7.35
C GLY A 732 21.82 -3.06 -8.60
N ASP A 733 21.39 -1.81 -8.52
CA ASP A 733 20.91 -1.03 -9.66
C ASP A 733 21.99 -0.88 -10.73
N GLN A 734 23.25 -0.62 -10.33
CA GLN A 734 24.39 -0.60 -11.25
C GLN A 734 24.59 -1.95 -11.96
N TYR A 735 24.60 -3.04 -11.20
CA TYR A 735 24.72 -4.40 -11.75
C TYR A 735 23.57 -4.74 -12.70
N TYR A 736 22.31 -4.50 -12.33
CA TYR A 736 21.16 -4.83 -13.18
C TYR A 736 21.04 -3.94 -14.44
N ARG A 737 21.66 -2.76 -14.46
CA ARG A 737 21.77 -1.93 -15.67
C ARG A 737 22.91 -2.39 -16.59
N ARG A 738 24.01 -2.86 -16.01
CA ARG A 738 25.18 -3.34 -16.73
C ARG A 738 25.74 -4.57 -16.01
N PRO A 739 25.24 -5.77 -16.31
CA PRO A 739 25.70 -6.98 -15.66
C PRO A 739 27.18 -7.25 -15.95
N ASP A 740 27.97 -7.38 -14.90
CA ASP A 740 29.35 -7.87 -14.95
C ASP A 740 29.73 -8.58 -13.63
N GLU A 741 30.84 -9.31 -13.63
CA GLU A 741 31.28 -10.08 -12.46
C GLU A 741 31.60 -9.15 -11.27
N ALA A 742 32.21 -7.98 -11.50
CA ALA A 742 32.60 -7.08 -10.44
C ALA A 742 31.38 -6.50 -9.70
N GLY A 743 30.36 -6.06 -10.45
CA GLY A 743 29.09 -5.57 -9.93
C GLY A 743 28.32 -6.65 -9.19
N TYR A 744 28.30 -7.89 -9.72
CA TYR A 744 27.69 -9.02 -9.02
C TYR A 744 28.37 -9.29 -7.67
N GLN A 745 29.71 -9.36 -7.64
CA GLN A 745 30.45 -9.61 -6.39
C GLN A 745 30.25 -8.48 -5.38
N GLN A 746 30.23 -7.22 -5.82
CA GLN A 746 29.97 -6.07 -4.94
C GLN A 746 28.56 -6.13 -4.34
N ALA A 747 27.52 -6.33 -5.17
CA ALA A 747 26.13 -6.45 -4.70
C ALA A 747 25.96 -7.63 -3.75
N LYS A 748 26.61 -8.76 -4.03
CA LYS A 748 26.61 -9.94 -3.16
C LYS A 748 27.27 -9.67 -1.80
N ALA A 749 28.41 -8.99 -1.77
CA ALA A 749 29.08 -8.61 -0.53
C ALA A 749 28.23 -7.64 0.31
N ASP A 750 27.61 -6.63 -0.33
CA ASP A 750 26.73 -5.70 0.36
C ASP A 750 25.44 -6.36 0.87
N LEU A 751 24.94 -7.38 0.18
CA LEU A 751 23.81 -8.19 0.63
C LEU A 751 24.17 -9.02 1.87
N GLN A 752 25.36 -9.61 1.91
CA GLN A 752 25.84 -10.35 3.09
C GLN A 752 25.98 -9.44 4.31
N ALA A 753 26.53 -8.24 4.12
CA ALA A 753 26.62 -7.23 5.18
C ALA A 753 25.22 -6.82 5.69
N LEU A 754 24.26 -6.60 4.78
CA LEU A 754 22.88 -6.31 5.14
C LEU A 754 22.22 -7.45 5.92
N GLN A 755 22.41 -8.70 5.50
CA GLN A 755 21.87 -9.88 6.19
C GLN A 755 22.42 -9.99 7.63
N GLN A 756 23.70 -9.66 7.85
CA GLN A 756 24.29 -9.64 9.18
C GLN A 756 23.68 -8.55 10.05
N ILE A 757 23.51 -7.34 9.53
CA ILE A 757 22.87 -6.23 10.24
C ILE A 757 21.43 -6.61 10.62
N ILE A 758 20.63 -7.09 9.66
CA ILE A 758 19.25 -7.50 9.93
C ILE A 758 19.21 -8.57 11.02
N SER A 759 20.08 -9.59 10.94
CA SER A 759 20.13 -10.65 11.94
C SER A 759 20.35 -10.10 13.36
N ASN A 760 21.24 -9.11 13.51
CA ASN A 760 21.51 -8.46 14.80
C ASN A 760 20.33 -7.61 15.29
N LEU A 761 19.61 -6.95 14.38
CA LEU A 761 18.55 -5.99 14.71
C LEU A 761 17.15 -6.60 14.83
N THR A 762 16.94 -7.85 14.36
CA THR A 762 15.63 -8.53 14.50
C THR A 762 15.30 -8.92 15.94
N LYS A 763 16.28 -9.36 16.73
CA LYS A 763 16.06 -9.76 18.14
C LYS A 763 15.57 -8.59 19.01
N PRO A 764 16.20 -7.41 19.00
CA PRO A 764 15.70 -6.24 19.73
C PRO A 764 14.49 -5.57 19.07
N ARG A 765 13.93 -6.14 17.98
CA ARG A 765 12.75 -5.61 17.26
C ARG A 765 12.96 -4.21 16.67
N ILE A 766 14.20 -3.87 16.34
CA ILE A 766 14.52 -2.61 15.67
C ILE A 766 14.15 -2.70 14.19
N VAL A 767 14.35 -3.88 13.58
CA VAL A 767 13.85 -4.20 12.23
C VAL A 767 12.98 -5.45 12.27
N SER A 768 12.03 -5.53 11.34
CA SER A 768 11.16 -6.69 11.20
C SER A 768 11.91 -7.97 10.79
N VAL A 769 11.46 -9.12 11.33
CA VAL A 769 11.93 -10.43 10.88
C VAL A 769 11.58 -10.68 9.42
N TYR A 770 10.48 -10.10 8.93
CA TYR A 770 10.07 -10.23 7.55
C TYR A 770 11.14 -9.69 6.60
N THR A 771 11.92 -8.67 6.99
CA THR A 771 12.99 -8.11 6.17
C THR A 771 14.01 -9.17 5.74
N ARG A 772 14.17 -10.28 6.46
CA ARG A 772 15.04 -11.39 5.98
C ARG A 772 14.56 -12.01 4.67
N ARG A 773 13.24 -12.14 4.49
CA ARG A 773 12.65 -12.75 3.27
C ARG A 773 13.01 -11.97 2.00
N ILE A 774 13.17 -10.65 2.09
CA ILE A 774 13.55 -9.85 0.92
C ILE A 774 15.02 -10.04 0.57
N CYS A 775 15.88 -10.24 1.57
CA CYS A 775 17.29 -10.58 1.33
C CYS A 775 17.42 -11.94 0.66
N ASP A 776 16.60 -12.91 1.04
CA ASP A 776 16.55 -14.22 0.36
C ASP A 776 16.14 -14.05 -1.11
N ALA A 777 15.09 -13.25 -1.38
CA ALA A 777 14.66 -12.93 -2.73
C ALA A 777 15.74 -12.18 -3.54
N PHE A 778 16.45 -11.23 -2.93
CA PHE A 778 17.58 -10.52 -3.56
C PHE A 778 18.73 -11.47 -3.88
N SER A 779 19.05 -12.40 -2.97
CA SER A 779 20.08 -13.41 -3.19
C SER A 779 19.74 -14.28 -4.38
N SER A 780 18.54 -14.86 -4.41
CA SER A 780 18.09 -15.69 -5.52
C SER A 780 18.03 -14.91 -6.84
N GLY A 781 17.53 -13.67 -6.82
CA GLY A 781 17.49 -12.81 -8.00
C GLY A 781 18.88 -12.51 -8.57
N LEU A 782 19.84 -12.13 -7.71
CA LEU A 782 21.22 -11.84 -8.12
C LEU A 782 21.90 -13.10 -8.67
N GLU A 783 21.75 -14.25 -8.01
CA GLU A 783 22.33 -15.51 -8.46
C GLU A 783 21.75 -15.97 -9.80
N ASN A 784 20.43 -15.86 -9.99
CA ASN A 784 19.76 -16.20 -11.24
C ASN A 784 20.20 -15.26 -12.38
N SER A 785 20.21 -13.96 -12.14
CA SER A 785 20.69 -12.96 -13.11
C SER A 785 22.15 -13.22 -13.51
N TRP A 786 23.01 -13.53 -12.54
CA TRP A 786 24.41 -13.84 -12.82
C TRP A 786 24.58 -15.14 -13.60
N ARG A 787 23.76 -16.16 -13.30
CA ARG A 787 23.74 -17.41 -14.05
C ARG A 787 23.36 -17.19 -15.51
N GLN A 788 22.35 -16.35 -15.78
CA GLN A 788 21.92 -15.99 -17.13
C GLN A 788 23.02 -15.25 -17.89
N GLU A 789 23.66 -14.27 -17.25
CA GLU A 789 24.79 -13.54 -17.84
C GLU A 789 25.96 -14.48 -18.18
N ARG A 790 26.31 -15.41 -17.28
CA ARG A 790 27.32 -16.43 -17.59
C ARG A 790 26.90 -17.36 -18.72
N ALA A 791 25.62 -17.71 -18.82
CA ALA A 791 25.13 -18.54 -19.92
C ALA A 791 25.26 -17.79 -21.27
N LEU A 792 24.97 -16.49 -21.31
CA LEU A 792 25.20 -15.64 -22.48
C LEU A 792 26.69 -15.53 -22.84
N GLN A 793 27.57 -15.40 -21.85
CA GLN A 793 29.02 -15.40 -22.08
C GLN A 793 29.51 -16.73 -22.67
N GLN A 794 29.06 -17.86 -22.09
CA GLN A 794 29.35 -19.21 -22.62
C GLN A 794 28.75 -19.45 -24.01
N LEU A 795 27.56 -18.90 -24.28
CA LEU A 795 26.97 -18.89 -25.60
C LEU A 795 27.89 -18.14 -26.57
N GLY A 796 28.40 -16.98 -26.17
CA GLY A 796 29.37 -16.19 -26.92
C GLY A 796 30.71 -16.89 -27.15
N GLU A 797 31.09 -17.88 -26.33
CA GLU A 797 32.28 -18.71 -26.58
C GLU A 797 32.06 -19.70 -27.74
N LYS A 798 30.86 -20.28 -27.83
CA LYS A 798 30.51 -21.34 -28.81
C LYS A 798 29.85 -20.82 -30.07
N PHE A 799 29.23 -19.64 -30.01
CA PHE A 799 28.40 -19.09 -31.06
C PHE A 799 28.68 -17.60 -31.26
N THR A 800 28.45 -17.13 -32.48
CA THR A 800 28.38 -15.71 -32.84
C THR A 800 26.91 -15.32 -32.87
N ILE A 801 26.52 -14.31 -32.09
CA ILE A 801 25.17 -13.73 -32.14
C ILE A 801 25.08 -12.90 -33.43
N LEU A 802 24.14 -13.25 -34.30
CA LEU A 802 23.94 -12.58 -35.59
C LEU A 802 22.88 -11.48 -35.50
N GLN A 803 21.78 -11.76 -34.80
CA GLN A 803 20.62 -10.86 -34.76
C GLN A 803 19.77 -11.14 -33.52
N THR A 804 19.25 -10.09 -32.88
CA THR A 804 18.10 -10.19 -31.95
C THR A 804 16.81 -10.14 -32.76
N LEU A 805 15.93 -11.12 -32.59
CA LEU A 805 14.72 -11.28 -33.39
C LEU A 805 13.57 -10.45 -32.80
N ASN A 806 13.28 -9.31 -33.43
CA ASN A 806 12.17 -8.42 -33.14
C ASN A 806 11.85 -7.53 -34.37
N PRO A 807 10.62 -7.00 -34.49
CA PRO A 807 9.43 -7.33 -33.69
C PRO A 807 8.72 -8.59 -34.22
N TRP A 808 7.84 -9.18 -33.42
CA TRP A 808 7.05 -10.36 -33.76
C TRP A 808 5.60 -9.98 -34.05
N LYS A 809 4.95 -10.72 -34.95
CA LYS A 809 3.49 -10.81 -35.00
C LYS A 809 3.02 -11.69 -33.85
N PHE A 810 1.92 -11.32 -33.20
CA PHE A 810 1.45 -12.00 -32.02
C PHE A 810 -0.08 -12.12 -31.97
N ARG A 811 -0.54 -13.23 -31.42
CA ARG A 811 -1.96 -13.47 -31.16
C ARG A 811 -2.14 -14.32 -29.91
N ILE A 812 -3.02 -13.87 -29.02
CA ILE A 812 -3.49 -14.67 -27.90
C ILE A 812 -4.38 -15.82 -28.38
N ASP A 813 -4.30 -16.95 -27.68
CA ASP A 813 -5.06 -18.18 -27.95
C ASP A 813 -5.76 -18.67 -26.67
N PRO A 814 -6.76 -17.90 -26.17
CA PRO A 814 -7.41 -18.16 -24.89
C PRO A 814 -8.18 -19.48 -24.84
N GLU A 815 -8.64 -19.96 -26.00
CA GLU A 815 -9.36 -21.23 -26.16
C GLU A 815 -8.42 -22.37 -26.62
N ASN A 816 -7.12 -22.09 -26.71
CA ASN A 816 -6.06 -23.03 -27.08
C ASN A 816 -6.33 -23.80 -28.39
N VAL A 817 -6.89 -23.12 -29.40
CA VAL A 817 -7.29 -23.70 -30.69
C VAL A 817 -6.19 -23.63 -31.74
N GLY A 818 -5.17 -22.78 -31.56
CA GLY A 818 -4.18 -22.46 -32.59
C GLY A 818 -3.34 -23.64 -33.05
N GLU A 819 -3.14 -24.64 -32.17
CA GLU A 819 -2.49 -25.89 -32.56
C GLU A 819 -3.37 -26.72 -33.51
N LYS A 820 -4.66 -26.85 -33.17
CA LYS A 820 -5.66 -27.58 -33.99
C LYS A 820 -5.88 -26.90 -35.34
N GLU A 821 -5.91 -25.57 -35.35
CA GLU A 821 -6.06 -24.73 -36.54
C GLU A 821 -4.75 -24.52 -37.30
N LYS A 822 -3.63 -25.02 -36.77
CA LYS A 822 -2.29 -24.94 -37.37
C LYS A 822 -1.82 -23.51 -37.65
N TRP A 823 -1.96 -22.61 -36.68
CA TRP A 823 -1.50 -21.22 -36.78
C TRP A 823 0.00 -21.08 -37.05
N PHE A 824 0.80 -22.11 -36.76
CA PHE A 824 2.23 -22.20 -37.13
C PHE A 824 2.48 -22.41 -38.64
N GLY A 825 1.46 -22.77 -39.42
CA GLY A 825 1.59 -23.11 -40.83
C GLY A 825 1.81 -21.88 -41.72
N ALA A 826 2.60 -22.04 -42.79
CA ALA A 826 2.90 -20.98 -43.75
C ALA A 826 1.66 -20.39 -44.48
N ALA A 827 0.59 -21.18 -44.60
CA ALA A 827 -0.64 -20.77 -45.26
C ALA A 827 -1.59 -19.95 -44.37
N TRP A 828 -1.31 -19.84 -43.07
CA TRP A 828 -2.17 -19.10 -42.16
C TRP A 828 -1.97 -17.58 -42.31
N ASP A 829 -3.09 -16.85 -42.41
CA ASP A 829 -3.11 -15.39 -42.52
C ASP A 829 -2.94 -14.73 -41.16
N ASP A 830 -1.79 -14.10 -40.97
CA ASP A 830 -1.39 -13.36 -39.78
C ASP A 830 -1.41 -11.84 -39.99
N SER A 831 -2.11 -11.35 -41.03
CA SER A 831 -2.21 -9.91 -41.31
C SER A 831 -2.90 -9.12 -40.20
N ALA A 832 -3.84 -9.74 -39.50
CA ALA A 832 -4.59 -9.16 -38.39
C ALA A 832 -3.97 -9.40 -37.00
N TRP A 833 -2.76 -9.96 -36.94
CA TRP A 833 -2.08 -10.20 -35.66
C TRP A 833 -1.46 -8.91 -35.13
N ASP A 834 -1.44 -8.78 -33.81
CA ASP A 834 -0.80 -7.67 -33.12
C ASP A 834 0.72 -7.71 -33.29
N ILE A 835 1.41 -6.64 -32.92
CA ILE A 835 2.88 -6.58 -32.93
C ILE A 835 3.41 -6.54 -31.50
N ILE A 836 4.41 -7.37 -31.21
CA ILE A 836 5.02 -7.49 -29.89
C ILE A 836 6.55 -7.61 -30.00
N GLU A 837 7.27 -7.37 -28.91
CA GLU A 837 8.70 -7.63 -28.80
C GLU A 837 8.97 -8.80 -27.84
N SER A 838 9.93 -9.65 -28.19
CA SER A 838 10.65 -10.50 -27.24
C SER A 838 11.57 -9.67 -26.36
N GLY A 839 11.86 -10.12 -25.14
CA GLY A 839 12.54 -9.31 -24.13
C GLY A 839 11.59 -8.54 -23.19
N LYS A 840 10.29 -8.80 -23.31
CA LYS A 840 9.23 -8.16 -22.53
C LYS A 840 8.08 -9.15 -22.30
N PHE A 841 7.40 -9.01 -21.18
CA PHE A 841 6.19 -9.79 -20.89
C PHE A 841 5.00 -9.32 -21.74
N TRP A 842 3.98 -10.18 -21.89
CA TRP A 842 2.73 -9.86 -22.59
C TRP A 842 2.00 -8.67 -21.98
N GLU A 843 1.92 -8.63 -20.65
CA GLU A 843 1.20 -7.62 -19.87
C GLU A 843 1.86 -6.25 -20.01
N ASP A 844 3.18 -6.21 -20.19
CA ASP A 844 3.90 -4.95 -20.40
C ASP A 844 3.71 -4.40 -21.82
N GLN A 845 2.98 -5.12 -22.68
CA GLN A 845 2.81 -4.85 -24.11
C GLN A 845 1.33 -4.75 -24.53
N GLY A 846 0.42 -4.64 -23.57
CA GLY A 846 -1.00 -4.37 -23.81
C GLY A 846 -1.92 -5.58 -23.65
N PHE A 847 -1.39 -6.73 -23.24
CA PHE A 847 -2.16 -7.95 -22.95
C PHE A 847 -2.26 -8.16 -21.44
N ASP A 848 -2.90 -7.20 -20.76
CA ASP A 848 -2.96 -7.16 -19.30
C ASP A 848 -3.60 -8.43 -18.71
N GLN A 849 -2.91 -9.05 -17.75
CA GLN A 849 -3.36 -10.21 -16.98
C GLN A 849 -3.75 -11.42 -17.85
N TYR A 850 -3.08 -11.61 -18.98
CA TYR A 850 -3.36 -12.70 -19.87
C TYR A 850 -2.56 -13.95 -19.50
N ASP A 851 -3.23 -14.91 -18.86
CA ASP A 851 -2.71 -16.28 -18.69
C ASP A 851 -3.33 -17.18 -19.78
N GLY A 852 -2.51 -17.96 -20.49
CA GLY A 852 -2.98 -18.85 -21.55
C GLY A 852 -1.93 -19.15 -22.61
N ALA A 853 -2.37 -19.65 -23.76
CA ALA A 853 -1.50 -19.87 -24.90
C ALA A 853 -1.34 -18.58 -25.73
N GLY A 854 -0.14 -18.30 -26.23
CA GLY A 854 0.14 -17.18 -27.12
C GLY A 854 1.00 -17.66 -28.28
N TRP A 855 0.73 -17.12 -29.48
CA TRP A 855 1.45 -17.46 -30.70
C TRP A 855 2.22 -16.27 -31.23
N TYR A 856 3.46 -16.52 -31.61
CA TYR A 856 4.38 -15.57 -32.23
C TYR A 856 4.71 -16.01 -33.65
N ARG A 857 4.81 -15.06 -34.58
CA ARG A 857 5.23 -15.29 -35.97
C ARG A 857 6.19 -14.20 -36.44
N LEU A 858 7.22 -14.59 -37.18
CA LEU A 858 8.25 -13.71 -37.73
C LEU A 858 8.76 -14.27 -39.06
N GLU A 859 8.90 -13.41 -40.07
CA GLU A 859 9.70 -13.74 -41.25
C GLU A 859 11.19 -13.56 -40.91
N LEU A 860 11.91 -14.68 -40.87
CA LEU A 860 13.33 -14.76 -40.57
C LEU A 860 14.13 -14.84 -41.87
N ASP A 861 14.97 -13.85 -42.15
CA ASP A 861 15.88 -13.88 -43.31
C ASP A 861 17.23 -14.49 -42.88
N LEU A 862 17.49 -15.71 -43.34
CA LEU A 862 18.68 -16.46 -42.96
C LEU A 862 19.86 -16.11 -43.87
N PRO A 863 21.02 -15.74 -43.30
CA PRO A 863 22.21 -15.47 -44.10
C PRO A 863 22.78 -16.75 -44.69
N ALA A 864 23.49 -16.63 -45.81
CA ALA A 864 24.34 -17.71 -46.29
C ALA A 864 25.38 -18.06 -45.22
N SER A 865 25.43 -19.32 -44.80
CA SER A 865 26.36 -19.78 -43.79
C SER A 865 26.86 -21.18 -44.08
N ASN A 866 28.17 -21.37 -43.89
CA ASN A 866 28.81 -22.69 -43.92
C ASN A 866 28.88 -23.33 -42.53
N GLN A 867 28.37 -22.63 -41.50
CA GLN A 867 28.32 -23.11 -40.13
C GLN A 867 26.86 -23.26 -39.68
N PRO A 868 26.56 -24.21 -38.79
CA PRO A 868 25.21 -24.40 -38.27
C PRO A 868 24.63 -23.12 -37.65
N LEU A 869 23.39 -22.81 -38.03
CA LEU A 869 22.59 -21.72 -37.46
C LEU A 869 21.67 -22.29 -36.38
N GLY A 870 21.30 -21.45 -35.41
CA GLY A 870 20.38 -21.81 -34.35
C GLY A 870 19.63 -20.61 -33.80
N LEU A 871 18.63 -20.89 -32.98
CA LEU A 871 17.85 -19.92 -32.24
C LEU A 871 18.14 -20.13 -30.75
N TYR A 872 18.54 -19.08 -30.07
CA TYR A 872 18.69 -19.06 -28.62
C TYR A 872 17.55 -18.28 -28.00
N PHE A 873 16.80 -18.91 -27.13
CA PHE A 873 15.74 -18.31 -26.35
C PHE A 873 16.30 -18.03 -24.96
N ALA A 874 16.51 -16.77 -24.62
CA ALA A 874 17.04 -16.38 -23.31
C ALA A 874 16.02 -16.61 -22.18
N GLY A 875 14.72 -16.58 -22.52
CA GLY A 875 13.61 -16.80 -21.61
C GLY A 875 12.29 -16.90 -22.37
N ALA A 876 11.57 -17.98 -22.14
CA ALA A 876 10.19 -18.17 -22.58
C ALA A 876 9.40 -18.66 -21.39
N ASP A 877 8.24 -18.05 -21.14
CA ASP A 877 7.46 -18.38 -19.96
C ASP A 877 6.88 -19.81 -20.04
N GLU A 878 7.03 -20.53 -18.92
CA GLU A 878 6.75 -21.95 -18.65
C GLU A 878 7.00 -22.99 -19.76
N ARG A 879 6.36 -22.90 -20.93
CA ARG A 879 6.50 -23.85 -22.03
C ARG A 879 6.52 -23.18 -23.39
N ALA A 880 7.47 -23.59 -24.24
CA ALA A 880 7.60 -23.08 -25.59
C ALA A 880 7.80 -24.18 -26.65
N TRP A 881 7.18 -23.98 -27.82
CA TRP A 881 7.32 -24.82 -29.02
C TRP A 881 7.74 -23.96 -30.21
N VAL A 882 8.73 -24.40 -30.96
CA VAL A 882 9.34 -23.66 -32.06
C VAL A 882 9.12 -24.40 -33.37
N TYR A 883 8.59 -23.67 -34.35
CA TYR A 883 8.26 -24.18 -35.68
C TYR A 883 8.95 -23.34 -36.75
N LEU A 884 9.46 -23.99 -37.78
CA LEU A 884 10.08 -23.35 -38.92
C LEU A 884 9.39 -23.83 -40.20
N ASN A 885 8.89 -22.89 -41.00
CA ASN A 885 8.08 -23.16 -42.19
C ASN A 885 6.89 -24.12 -41.94
N GLY A 886 6.34 -24.09 -40.71
CA GLY A 886 5.24 -24.96 -40.30
C GLY A 886 5.64 -26.33 -39.76
N GLU A 887 6.94 -26.65 -39.69
CA GLU A 887 7.45 -27.88 -39.11
C GLU A 887 8.03 -27.64 -37.72
N TYR A 888 7.72 -28.51 -36.77
CA TYR A 888 8.26 -28.41 -35.41
C TYR A 888 9.75 -28.76 -35.39
N ILE A 889 10.59 -27.85 -34.89
CA ILE A 889 12.05 -28.00 -34.87
C ILE A 889 12.64 -28.10 -33.46
N GLY A 890 11.85 -27.90 -32.42
CA GLY A 890 12.28 -28.02 -31.04
C GLY A 890 11.52 -27.10 -30.09
N GLY A 891 11.91 -27.07 -28.83
CA GLY A 891 11.23 -26.29 -27.81
C GLY A 891 11.62 -26.72 -26.40
N GLN A 892 11.08 -26.03 -25.41
CA GLN A 892 11.24 -26.33 -24.00
C GLN A 892 9.85 -26.42 -23.39
N HIS A 893 9.31 -27.63 -23.30
CA HIS A 893 7.95 -27.87 -22.79
C HIS A 893 7.85 -29.06 -21.83
N GLU A 894 8.94 -29.81 -21.66
CA GLU A 894 9.05 -30.93 -20.73
C GLU A 894 9.73 -30.49 -19.43
N GLY A 895 8.99 -30.50 -18.32
CA GLY A 895 9.52 -30.14 -16.99
C GLY A 895 8.53 -29.37 -16.11
N GLU A 896 9.03 -28.94 -14.96
CA GLU A 896 8.25 -28.17 -13.99
C GLU A 896 8.18 -26.70 -14.41
N ALA A 897 6.96 -26.17 -14.58
CA ALA A 897 6.70 -24.80 -15.06
C ALA A 897 7.47 -23.73 -14.28
N GLY A 898 7.52 -23.84 -12.94
CA GLY A 898 8.25 -22.93 -12.06
C GLY A 898 9.77 -22.93 -12.23
N ILE A 899 10.31 -23.89 -12.98
CA ILE A 899 11.73 -23.96 -13.36
C ILE A 899 11.92 -23.52 -14.82
N LEU A 900 11.06 -23.99 -15.72
CA LEU A 900 11.23 -23.79 -17.17
C LEU A 900 11.18 -22.32 -17.57
N TRP A 901 10.30 -21.51 -16.96
CA TRP A 901 10.11 -20.11 -17.34
C TRP A 901 11.40 -19.28 -17.30
N GLN A 902 12.38 -19.66 -16.46
CA GLN A 902 13.64 -18.95 -16.28
C GLN A 902 14.87 -19.62 -16.92
N GLN A 903 14.70 -20.75 -17.60
CA GLN A 903 15.80 -21.49 -18.20
C GLN A 903 15.96 -21.13 -19.68
N PRO A 904 17.14 -20.69 -20.12
CA PRO A 904 17.38 -20.51 -21.54
C PRO A 904 17.50 -21.86 -22.27
N PHE A 905 17.14 -21.88 -23.55
CA PHE A 905 17.30 -23.06 -24.40
C PHE A 905 17.69 -22.69 -25.84
N THR A 906 18.32 -23.63 -26.53
CA THR A 906 18.77 -23.46 -27.91
C THR A 906 18.07 -24.47 -28.82
N VAL A 907 17.57 -24.02 -29.96
CA VAL A 907 17.04 -24.85 -31.03
C VAL A 907 17.91 -24.67 -32.27
N MET A 908 18.65 -25.70 -32.68
CA MET A 908 19.45 -25.64 -33.91
C MET A 908 18.55 -25.74 -35.14
N LEU A 909 18.84 -24.96 -36.17
CA LEU A 909 18.12 -25.05 -37.44
C LEU A 909 18.53 -26.31 -38.22
N PRO A 910 17.67 -26.85 -39.11
CA PRO A 910 18.02 -27.96 -39.98
C PRO A 910 19.31 -27.69 -40.77
N GLN A 911 20.18 -28.70 -40.90
CA GLN A 911 21.51 -28.54 -41.51
C GLN A 911 21.48 -28.16 -43.00
N ASP A 912 20.40 -28.52 -43.69
CA ASP A 912 20.18 -28.31 -45.12
C ASP A 912 19.34 -27.07 -45.43
N ILE A 913 19.11 -26.21 -44.42
CA ILE A 913 18.33 -25.00 -44.60
C ILE A 913 19.01 -24.03 -45.57
N LYS A 914 18.23 -23.52 -46.53
CA LYS A 914 18.72 -22.59 -47.54
C LYS A 914 18.76 -21.16 -46.98
N PRO A 915 19.65 -20.29 -47.48
CA PRO A 915 19.56 -18.87 -47.16
C PRO A 915 18.31 -18.24 -47.77
N GLY A 916 17.85 -17.14 -47.17
CA GLY A 916 16.66 -16.40 -47.59
C GLY A 916 15.55 -16.41 -46.54
N LYS A 917 14.32 -16.10 -46.97
CA LYS A 917 13.17 -15.91 -46.09
C LYS A 917 12.55 -17.23 -45.63
N HIS A 918 12.37 -17.36 -44.32
CA HIS A 918 11.69 -18.46 -43.65
C HIS A 918 10.63 -17.93 -42.67
N LEU A 919 9.57 -18.69 -42.44
CA LEU A 919 8.59 -18.36 -41.40
C LEU A 919 8.97 -19.05 -40.10
N LEU A 920 9.25 -18.28 -39.06
CA LEU A 920 9.43 -18.76 -37.70
C LEU A 920 8.13 -18.56 -36.93
N SER A 921 7.63 -19.62 -36.29
CA SER A 921 6.48 -19.53 -35.38
C SER A 921 6.85 -20.10 -34.01
N VAL A 922 6.38 -19.46 -32.94
CA VAL A 922 6.61 -19.92 -31.57
C VAL A 922 5.31 -19.91 -30.80
N ARG A 923 4.98 -21.00 -30.13
CA ARG A 923 3.88 -21.06 -29.16
C ARG A 923 4.47 -20.96 -27.76
N VAL A 924 3.90 -20.15 -26.91
CA VAL A 924 4.20 -20.07 -25.48
C VAL A 924 2.93 -20.34 -24.69
N VAL A 925 3.03 -21.03 -23.56
CA VAL A 925 1.91 -21.25 -22.64
C VAL A 925 2.31 -20.77 -21.26
N ASP A 926 1.57 -19.80 -20.73
CA ASP A 926 1.65 -19.32 -19.35
C ASP A 926 0.42 -19.82 -18.57
N SER A 927 0.63 -20.49 -17.42
CA SER A 927 -0.44 -20.98 -16.54
C SER A 927 -0.72 -20.09 -15.32
N GLY A 928 0.01 -18.98 -15.18
CA GLY A 928 -0.25 -17.95 -14.21
C GLY A 928 0.95 -17.03 -13.95
N GLY A 929 0.80 -15.73 -14.19
CA GLY A 929 1.77 -14.74 -13.80
C GLY A 929 1.90 -13.63 -14.82
N LYS A 930 3.11 -13.44 -15.33
CA LYS A 930 3.37 -12.62 -16.50
C LYS A 930 3.95 -13.53 -17.57
N GLY A 931 3.36 -13.53 -18.76
CA GLY A 931 3.69 -14.52 -19.78
C GLY A 931 4.57 -14.01 -20.92
N GLY A 932 4.97 -14.96 -21.78
CA GLY A 932 5.57 -14.69 -23.09
C GLY A 932 7.06 -15.00 -23.24
N LEU A 933 7.60 -14.65 -24.41
CA LEU A 933 9.04 -14.60 -24.70
C LEU A 933 9.67 -13.41 -23.95
N TRP A 934 9.71 -13.51 -22.62
CA TRP A 934 10.00 -12.40 -21.73
C TRP A 934 11.49 -11.97 -21.72
N ASP A 935 12.38 -12.78 -22.32
CA ASP A 935 13.75 -12.39 -22.65
C ASP A 935 14.01 -12.53 -24.18
N ASN A 936 15.16 -12.07 -24.65
CA ASN A 936 15.51 -11.99 -26.06
C ASN A 936 15.52 -13.36 -26.75
N VAL A 937 15.07 -13.37 -28.00
CA VAL A 937 15.35 -14.47 -28.94
C VAL A 937 16.46 -14.05 -29.89
N LEU A 938 17.51 -14.85 -29.99
CA LEU A 938 18.71 -14.54 -30.78
C LEU A 938 18.89 -15.55 -31.90
N LEU A 939 19.14 -15.07 -33.12
CA LEU A 939 19.74 -15.88 -34.18
C LEU A 939 21.23 -15.99 -33.92
N ILE A 940 21.73 -17.22 -33.82
CA ILE A 940 23.11 -17.55 -33.52
C ILE A 940 23.73 -18.41 -34.62
N ARG A 941 25.04 -18.31 -34.77
CA ARG A 941 25.85 -19.15 -35.67
C ARG A 941 26.98 -19.81 -34.90
N GLN A 942 27.16 -21.12 -35.07
CA GLN A 942 28.25 -21.83 -34.42
C GLN A 942 29.61 -21.30 -34.89
N LYS A 943 30.55 -21.10 -33.95
CA LYS A 943 31.90 -20.60 -34.23
C LYS A 943 32.81 -21.66 -34.83
#